data_AF-A0A1J5AT39-F1
#
_entry.id   AF-A0A1J5AT39-F1
#
_cell.length_a   1.000
_cell.length_b   1.000
_cell.length_c   1.000
_cell.angle_alpha   90.00
_cell.angle_beta   90.00
_cell.angle_gamma   90.00
#
_symmetry.space_group_name_H-M   'P 1'
#
loop_
_entity.id
_entity.type
_entity.pdbx_description
1 polymer ?
#
loop_
_entity_poly.entity_id
_entity_poly.type
_entity_poly.pdbx_seq_one_letter_code
_entity_poly.pdbx_strand_id
1 'polypeptide(L)'
;MKLLQLIILFLLSLVPLSGYPQVNDAYINKELDELIKIRDFNGKDSVFFKKLADFEVMLVKCNPKQKKTKAYLIAKSNLAREISEKDFTKAVKIFDECINDCNKYGYKAEESIINHDLGKLYEKNGQTEKALKIYVEDAEKFKKDKDWGAYGWALVDIGNVYFYGNLLDKAKNYYVIAQEVFSKHTTGLTLHSGNSVCYQNFGMIAKTKKSSQLALKYYRLSLNERIKDNQIANYSMLYLMIAELYFNTNNLDSAEYYYLKCVQNDKKVGESTNLVFSLMAYGNFLTETGRNKEGIDINIKAYKIAKKNDVSELIAMASNVIGLSYLKTKNLDSALYYFIISSENALKSKNLAMAERSIINTISAMEKAGKKSQTPYFYNELVKILNQKIDNNESRFQLESEIKERKIEQSDFANKRYKQRILNISLIVIIVLTSFILVIAYVGRARSRKNLARLKILNQDLRIAQHHLNRTYSIIAHDLKGPLGSVINMLDLVLKSDMNKTDSDKYLNMCNKSLNDTYSLMLNLLTWSRLKGGNIQFEPLNFDISKSINDSINLFAESTKNKSINLKFKYDGSIMVFADENMTKTIVRNLINNAIKFTNKGGEISIALYKNGNDIELIISDNGIGMTENQLEEILDNEKFVSSYGTNNESGTGLGLKLVYEFVRLNNGEISVDSRKNVGTTFYIKLPQAQ
;
A
#
# COMPACT_ATOMS: atom_id res chain seq x y z
N MET A 1 -12.42 31.45 51.26
CA MET A 1 -12.79 32.59 50.37
C MET A 1 -13.28 32.16 48.98
N LYS A 2 -12.60 31.31 48.19
CA LYS A 2 -13.10 30.89 46.85
C LYS A 2 -14.35 29.97 46.87
N LEU A 3 -14.55 29.20 47.94
CA LEU A 3 -15.77 28.37 48.07
C LEU A 3 -16.98 29.15 48.58
N LEU A 4 -16.78 30.25 49.32
CA LEU A 4 -17.85 31.16 49.70
C LEU A 4 -18.42 31.86 48.45
N GLN A 5 -17.58 32.19 47.46
CA GLN A 5 -18.01 32.74 46.17
C GLN A 5 -18.74 31.73 45.27
N LEU A 6 -18.34 30.45 45.24
CA LEU A 6 -19.07 29.42 44.49
C LEU A 6 -20.43 29.08 45.13
N ILE A 7 -20.50 29.10 46.47
CA ILE A 7 -21.74 28.89 47.22
C ILE A 7 -22.67 30.11 47.09
N ILE A 8 -22.14 31.35 47.10
CA ILE A 8 -22.91 32.58 46.82
C ILE A 8 -23.44 32.59 45.38
N LEU A 9 -22.68 32.13 44.38
CA LEU A 9 -23.14 31.98 42.99
C LEU A 9 -24.20 30.88 42.81
N PHE A 10 -24.11 29.79 43.59
CA PHE A 10 -25.09 28.71 43.60
C PHE A 10 -26.38 29.11 44.34
N LEU A 11 -26.28 29.85 45.45
CA LEU A 11 -27.41 30.40 46.21
C LEU A 11 -28.12 31.55 45.46
N LEU A 12 -27.38 32.40 44.75
CA LEU A 12 -27.95 33.45 43.88
C LEU A 12 -28.69 32.88 42.67
N SER A 13 -28.46 31.61 42.31
CA SER A 13 -29.18 30.91 41.24
C SER A 13 -30.50 30.26 41.69
N LEU A 14 -30.86 30.37 42.97
CA LEU A 14 -31.99 29.65 43.60
C LEU A 14 -33.17 30.53 44.07
N VAL A 15 -33.35 31.76 43.57
CA VAL A 15 -34.54 32.59 43.87
C VAL A 15 -35.09 33.19 42.55
N PRO A 16 -36.38 33.01 42.20
CA PRO A 16 -37.54 33.32 43.06
C PRO A 16 -38.27 32.09 43.61
N LEU A 17 -38.35 32.04 44.93
CA LEU A 17 -39.41 31.38 45.68
C LEU A 17 -40.72 32.15 45.45
N SER A 18 -41.52 31.73 44.48
CA SER A 18 -42.94 32.07 44.46
C SER A 18 -43.76 30.84 44.86
N GLY A 19 -44.03 30.75 46.16
CA GLY A 19 -45.08 29.91 46.73
C GLY A 19 -44.59 28.62 47.41
N TYR A 20 -44.33 28.66 48.71
CA TYR A 20 -45.02 27.89 49.76
C TYR A 20 -44.34 28.11 51.14
N PRO A 21 -45.08 28.20 52.26
CA PRO A 21 -44.62 28.85 53.50
C PRO A 21 -44.25 27.89 54.64
N GLN A 22 -43.56 26.77 54.38
CA GLN A 22 -43.19 25.83 55.47
C GLN A 22 -41.76 25.26 55.43
N VAL A 23 -40.88 25.77 54.58
CA VAL A 23 -39.43 25.55 54.73
C VAL A 23 -38.78 26.92 54.88
N ASN A 24 -38.68 27.36 56.14
CA ASN A 24 -38.08 28.63 56.52
C ASN A 24 -36.55 28.52 56.39
N ASP A 25 -35.90 29.58 55.90
CA ASP A 25 -34.44 29.71 55.72
C ASP A 25 -33.63 29.25 56.94
N ALA A 26 -34.15 29.41 58.16
CA ALA A 26 -33.53 28.95 59.41
C ALA A 26 -33.40 27.42 59.52
N TYR A 27 -34.31 26.64 58.94
CA TYR A 27 -34.20 25.17 58.91
C TYR A 27 -33.16 24.72 57.89
N ILE A 28 -33.16 25.36 56.71
CA ILE A 28 -32.16 25.14 55.65
C ILE A 28 -30.76 25.54 56.15
N ASN A 29 -30.64 26.69 56.80
CA ASN A 29 -29.39 27.20 57.36
C ASN A 29 -28.88 26.32 58.51
N LYS A 30 -29.75 25.74 59.33
CA LYS A 30 -29.36 24.80 60.40
C LYS A 30 -28.78 23.48 59.83
N GLU A 31 -29.41 22.92 58.80
CA GLU A 31 -28.90 21.72 58.10
C GLU A 31 -27.62 22.03 57.31
N LEU A 32 -27.52 23.23 56.71
CA LEU A 32 -26.30 23.70 56.07
C LEU A 32 -25.16 23.90 57.07
N ASP A 33 -25.42 24.44 58.25
CA ASP A 33 -24.41 24.62 59.30
C ASP A 33 -23.92 23.27 59.84
N GLU A 34 -24.78 22.24 59.90
CA GLU A 34 -24.33 20.86 60.17
C GLU A 34 -23.49 20.29 59.02
N LEU A 35 -23.87 20.49 57.76
CA LEU A 35 -23.10 20.05 56.59
C LEU A 35 -21.75 20.77 56.46
N ILE A 36 -21.67 22.04 56.84
CA ILE A 36 -20.44 22.85 56.86
C ILE A 36 -19.50 22.36 57.96
N LYS A 37 -20.00 21.97 59.14
CA LYS A 37 -19.19 21.34 60.20
C LYS A 37 -18.60 20.00 59.78
N ILE A 38 -19.22 19.31 58.83
CA ILE A 38 -18.74 18.03 58.26
C ILE A 38 -17.70 18.25 57.14
N ARG A 39 -17.66 19.44 56.51
CA ARG A 39 -16.87 19.72 55.29
C ARG A 39 -15.37 19.94 55.50
N ASP A 40 -14.89 20.04 56.74
CA ASP A 40 -13.45 20.14 56.99
C ASP A 40 -12.69 18.80 56.84
N PHE A 41 -13.38 17.72 56.47
CA PHE A 41 -12.76 16.41 56.24
C PHE A 41 -12.85 15.94 54.79
N ASN A 42 -11.67 15.83 54.19
CA ASN A 42 -11.42 15.22 52.89
C ASN A 42 -12.01 13.80 52.82
N GLY A 43 -12.93 13.59 51.88
CA GLY A 43 -13.20 12.30 51.24
C GLY A 43 -13.56 11.15 52.18
N LYS A 44 -14.87 10.86 52.26
CA LYS A 44 -15.52 9.70 52.91
C LYS A 44 -15.93 9.95 54.35
N ASP A 45 -17.20 10.35 54.50
CA ASP A 45 -18.05 9.67 55.46
C ASP A 45 -19.19 9.02 54.68
N SER A 46 -19.39 7.71 54.86
CA SER A 46 -20.64 7.06 54.43
C SER A 46 -21.84 7.77 55.06
N VAL A 47 -21.65 8.40 56.22
CA VAL A 47 -22.62 9.28 56.89
C VAL A 47 -22.82 10.60 56.14
N PHE A 48 -21.78 11.23 55.56
CA PHE A 48 -21.93 12.43 54.73
C PHE A 48 -22.64 12.09 53.42
N PHE A 49 -22.25 11.02 52.73
CA PHE A 49 -22.93 10.60 51.51
C PHE A 49 -24.33 10.05 51.75
N LYS A 50 -24.58 9.43 52.91
CA LYS A 50 -25.92 9.01 53.35
C LYS A 50 -26.77 10.20 53.74
N LYS A 51 -26.24 11.17 54.50
CA LYS A 51 -26.92 12.44 54.79
C LYS A 51 -27.15 13.27 53.53
N LEU A 52 -26.21 13.29 52.58
CA LEU A 52 -26.34 13.95 51.29
C LEU A 52 -27.38 13.23 50.43
N ALA A 53 -27.38 11.90 50.39
CA ALA A 53 -28.39 11.11 49.70
C ALA A 53 -29.77 11.27 50.36
N ASP A 54 -29.86 11.29 51.69
CA ASP A 54 -31.10 11.53 52.44
C ASP A 54 -31.61 12.96 52.21
N PHE A 55 -30.72 13.96 52.20
CA PHE A 55 -31.02 15.36 51.89
C PHE A 55 -31.41 15.56 50.41
N GLU A 56 -30.78 14.83 49.49
CA GLU A 56 -31.11 14.82 48.06
C GLU A 56 -32.42 14.06 47.79
N VAL A 57 -32.71 12.98 48.52
CA VAL A 57 -34.02 12.30 48.51
C VAL A 57 -35.11 13.21 49.08
N MET A 58 -34.78 14.02 50.08
CA MET A 58 -35.68 15.05 50.63
C MET A 58 -35.93 16.18 49.62
N LEU A 59 -34.90 16.63 48.88
CA LEU A 59 -35.02 17.56 47.74
C LEU A 59 -35.90 16.98 46.63
N VAL A 60 -35.78 15.68 46.33
CA VAL A 60 -36.62 14.96 45.35
C VAL A 60 -38.10 14.93 45.77
N LYS A 61 -38.38 14.78 47.07
CA LYS A 61 -39.74 14.85 47.62
C LYS A 61 -40.31 16.27 47.57
N CYS A 62 -39.47 17.28 47.79
CA CYS A 62 -39.91 18.69 47.83
C CYS A 62 -40.06 19.32 46.44
N ASN A 63 -39.36 18.84 45.41
CA ASN A 63 -39.47 19.38 44.05
C ASN A 63 -39.37 18.31 42.95
N PRO A 64 -40.45 17.55 42.69
CA PRO A 64 -40.47 16.48 41.68
C PRO A 64 -40.30 16.95 40.22
N LYS A 65 -40.22 18.27 39.95
CA LYS A 65 -39.91 18.83 38.63
C LYS A 65 -38.40 18.96 38.37
N GLN A 66 -37.54 18.89 39.39
CA GLN A 66 -36.06 18.94 39.27
C GLN A 66 -35.37 17.57 39.04
N LYS A 67 -36.15 16.52 38.73
CA LYS A 67 -35.79 15.08 38.61
C LYS A 67 -34.52 14.67 37.83
N LYS A 68 -33.72 15.57 37.25
CA LYS A 68 -32.79 15.26 36.13
C LYS A 68 -31.45 16.01 36.21
N THR A 69 -30.99 16.36 37.41
CA THR A 69 -29.62 16.88 37.60
C THR A 69 -28.61 15.72 37.70
N LYS A 70 -27.33 15.99 37.40
CA LYS A 70 -26.23 15.01 37.54
C LYS A 70 -26.16 14.39 38.95
N ALA A 71 -26.36 15.22 39.98
CA ALA A 71 -26.39 14.80 41.38
C ALA A 71 -27.50 13.78 41.66
N TYR A 72 -28.71 14.01 41.12
CA TYR A 72 -29.83 13.06 41.26
C TYR A 72 -29.50 11.68 40.69
N LEU A 73 -28.86 11.61 39.52
CA LEU A 73 -28.52 10.33 38.88
C LEU A 73 -27.46 9.56 39.68
N ILE A 74 -26.48 10.27 40.25
CA ILE A 74 -25.48 9.67 41.14
C ILE A 74 -26.13 9.18 42.44
N ALA A 75 -27.07 9.94 43.02
CA ALA A 75 -27.79 9.51 44.22
C ALA A 75 -28.63 8.25 43.93
N LYS A 76 -29.31 8.22 42.78
CA LYS A 76 -30.14 7.09 42.35
C LYS A 76 -29.29 5.85 42.04
N SER A 77 -28.09 6.00 41.48
CA SER A 77 -27.15 4.90 41.25
C SER A 77 -26.56 4.37 42.57
N ASN A 78 -26.26 5.24 43.53
CA ASN A 78 -25.86 4.84 44.89
C ASN A 78 -26.97 4.05 45.59
N LEU A 79 -28.23 4.50 45.48
CA LEU A 79 -29.39 3.77 46.00
C LEU A 79 -29.52 2.39 45.33
N ALA A 80 -29.31 2.29 44.02
CA ALA A 80 -29.31 1.01 43.32
C ALA A 80 -28.24 0.07 43.89
N ARG A 81 -27.04 0.59 44.21
CA ARG A 81 -25.97 -0.18 44.84
C ARG A 81 -26.39 -0.73 46.21
N GLU A 82 -27.03 0.06 47.05
CA GLU A 82 -27.53 -0.41 48.35
C GLU A 82 -28.66 -1.43 48.20
N ILE A 83 -29.59 -1.19 47.28
CA ILE A 83 -30.69 -2.12 47.01
C ILE A 83 -30.17 -3.44 46.46
N SER A 84 -29.05 -3.44 45.72
CA SER A 84 -28.50 -4.62 45.05
C SER A 84 -28.18 -5.78 46.00
N GLU A 85 -27.92 -5.49 47.28
CA GLU A 85 -27.70 -6.51 48.32
C GLU A 85 -28.98 -7.24 48.75
N LYS A 86 -30.14 -6.63 48.51
CA LYS A 86 -31.46 -7.15 48.86
C LYS A 86 -32.23 -7.64 47.64
N ASP A 87 -32.12 -6.93 46.52
CA ASP A 87 -32.89 -7.16 45.30
C ASP A 87 -32.08 -6.75 44.07
N PHE A 88 -31.43 -7.73 43.44
CA PHE A 88 -30.63 -7.53 42.23
C PHE A 88 -31.47 -7.00 41.06
N THR A 89 -32.66 -7.58 40.83
CA THR A 89 -33.52 -7.24 39.69
C THR A 89 -33.97 -5.78 39.77
N LYS A 90 -34.34 -5.34 40.98
CA LYS A 90 -34.71 -3.94 41.23
C LYS A 90 -33.52 -3.00 41.07
N ALA A 91 -32.33 -3.38 41.54
CA ALA A 91 -31.12 -2.57 41.36
C ALA A 91 -30.76 -2.38 39.87
N VAL A 92 -30.78 -3.46 39.08
CA VAL A 92 -30.55 -3.40 37.63
C VAL A 92 -31.54 -2.45 36.96
N LYS A 93 -32.84 -2.57 37.28
CA LYS A 93 -33.87 -1.67 36.73
C LYS A 93 -33.59 -0.20 37.04
N ILE A 94 -33.15 0.11 38.27
CA ILE A 94 -32.79 1.48 38.66
C ILE A 94 -31.58 1.99 37.88
N PHE A 95 -30.56 1.15 37.67
CA PHE A 95 -29.40 1.49 36.84
C PHE A 95 -29.81 1.75 35.39
N ASP A 96 -30.63 0.90 34.78
CA ASP A 96 -31.14 1.08 33.41
C ASP A 96 -31.91 2.40 33.26
N GLU A 97 -32.74 2.76 34.25
CA GLU A 97 -33.43 4.05 34.28
C GLU A 97 -32.43 5.23 34.33
N CYS A 98 -31.36 5.12 35.14
CA CYS A 98 -30.34 6.16 35.22
C CYS A 98 -29.54 6.30 33.92
N ILE A 99 -29.22 5.19 33.26
CA ILE A 99 -28.50 5.17 31.96
C ILE A 99 -29.37 5.81 30.87
N ASN A 100 -30.66 5.48 30.85
CA ASN A 100 -31.61 6.09 29.90
C ASN A 100 -31.72 7.61 30.11
N ASP A 101 -31.78 8.06 31.37
CA ASP A 101 -31.76 9.49 31.68
C ASP A 101 -30.42 10.14 31.29
N CYS A 102 -29.27 9.50 31.55
CA CYS A 102 -27.97 10.02 31.13
C CYS A 102 -27.89 10.19 29.61
N ASN A 103 -28.33 9.20 28.84
CA ASN A 103 -28.38 9.24 27.39
C ASN A 103 -29.32 10.35 26.89
N LYS A 104 -30.47 10.53 27.54
CA LYS A 104 -31.45 11.56 27.18
C LYS A 104 -30.95 13.00 27.41
N TYR A 105 -30.16 13.25 28.44
CA TYR A 105 -29.66 14.59 28.79
C TYR A 105 -28.18 14.82 28.42
N GLY A 106 -27.51 13.83 27.81
CA GLY A 106 -26.12 13.95 27.37
C GLY A 106 -25.09 13.91 28.51
N TYR A 107 -25.42 13.28 29.64
CA TYR A 107 -24.54 13.16 30.81
C TYR A 107 -23.57 11.98 30.70
N LYS A 108 -22.61 12.08 29.77
CA LYS A 108 -21.71 10.98 29.40
C LYS A 108 -20.79 10.51 30.54
N ALA A 109 -20.30 11.44 31.37
CA ALA A 109 -19.42 11.10 32.49
C ALA A 109 -20.18 10.31 33.58
N GLU A 110 -21.41 10.71 33.85
CA GLU A 110 -22.30 10.03 34.79
C GLU A 110 -22.72 8.66 34.26
N GLU A 111 -23.01 8.55 32.96
CA GLU A 111 -23.30 7.28 32.29
C GLU A 111 -22.17 6.27 32.48
N SER A 112 -20.91 6.69 32.29
CA SER A 112 -19.73 5.84 32.51
C SER A 112 -19.66 5.30 33.95
N ILE A 113 -19.90 6.16 34.94
CA ILE A 113 -19.89 5.76 36.36
C ILE A 113 -21.01 4.76 36.65
N ILE A 114 -22.19 4.98 36.07
CA ILE A 114 -23.35 4.11 36.26
C ILE A 114 -23.14 2.75 35.58
N ASN A 115 -22.60 2.74 34.36
CA ASN A 115 -22.28 1.52 33.63
C ASN A 115 -21.16 0.72 34.33
N HIS A 116 -20.17 1.41 34.92
CA HIS A 116 -19.18 0.79 35.80
C HIS A 116 -19.84 0.05 36.98
N ASP A 117 -20.72 0.73 37.71
CA ASP A 117 -21.42 0.16 38.86
C ASP A 117 -22.33 -1.01 38.46
N LEU A 118 -23.04 -0.89 37.33
CA LEU A 118 -23.89 -1.94 36.79
C LEU A 118 -23.07 -3.16 36.36
N GLY A 119 -21.93 -2.95 35.68
CA GLY A 119 -21.01 -4.02 35.30
C GLY A 119 -20.48 -4.77 36.51
N LYS A 120 -20.04 -4.06 37.56
CA LYS A 120 -19.61 -4.67 38.83
C LYS A 120 -20.71 -5.48 39.49
N LEU A 121 -21.95 -4.99 39.44
CA LEU A 121 -23.09 -5.72 39.95
C LEU A 121 -23.32 -7.03 39.16
N TYR A 122 -23.19 -7.00 37.83
CA TYR A 122 -23.23 -8.21 37.01
C TYR A 122 -22.09 -9.18 37.33
N GLU A 123 -20.86 -8.69 37.51
CA GLU A 123 -19.73 -9.53 37.92
C GLU A 123 -19.97 -10.21 39.28
N LYS A 124 -20.48 -9.46 40.27
CA LYS A 124 -20.82 -10.00 41.61
C LYS A 124 -21.84 -11.12 41.54
N ASN A 125 -22.74 -11.08 40.56
CA ASN A 125 -23.77 -12.09 40.34
C ASN A 125 -23.41 -13.13 39.27
N GLY A 126 -22.12 -13.25 38.92
CA GLY A 126 -21.62 -14.26 37.98
C GLY A 126 -21.96 -13.99 36.50
N GLN A 127 -22.56 -12.86 36.18
CA GLN A 127 -22.96 -12.45 34.82
C GLN A 127 -21.84 -11.68 34.11
N THR A 128 -20.62 -12.23 34.13
CA THR A 128 -19.39 -11.59 33.63
C THR A 128 -19.47 -11.17 32.16
N GLU A 129 -20.20 -11.91 31.33
CA GLU A 129 -20.38 -11.56 29.91
C GLU A 129 -21.18 -10.27 29.71
N LYS A 130 -22.22 -10.05 30.53
CA LYS A 130 -23.02 -8.81 30.48
C LYS A 130 -22.18 -7.61 30.94
N ALA A 131 -21.37 -7.79 31.99
CA ALA A 131 -20.44 -6.77 32.44
C ALA A 131 -19.44 -6.42 31.33
N LEU A 132 -18.81 -7.43 30.72
CA LEU A 132 -17.84 -7.23 29.65
C LEU A 132 -18.47 -6.52 28.44
N LYS A 133 -19.70 -6.90 28.07
CA LYS A 133 -20.43 -6.26 26.97
C LYS A 133 -20.62 -4.77 27.22
N ILE A 134 -21.08 -4.40 28.42
CA ILE A 134 -21.27 -3.00 28.82
C ILE A 134 -19.95 -2.23 28.72
N TYR A 135 -18.88 -2.76 29.31
CA TYR A 135 -17.58 -2.07 29.31
C TYR A 135 -16.99 -1.91 27.90
N VAL A 136 -17.19 -2.88 27.00
CA VAL A 136 -16.73 -2.81 25.61
C VAL A 136 -17.53 -1.77 24.82
N GLU A 137 -18.86 -1.77 24.94
CA GLU A 137 -19.72 -0.78 24.29
C GLU A 137 -19.39 0.64 24.75
N ASP A 138 -19.16 0.83 26.05
CA ASP A 138 -18.67 2.09 26.63
C ASP A 138 -17.31 2.49 26.08
N ALA A 139 -16.36 1.56 26.03
CA ALA A 139 -15.02 1.85 25.52
C ALA A 139 -15.06 2.31 24.06
N GLU A 140 -15.87 1.67 23.21
CA GLU A 140 -16.06 2.09 21.81
C GLU A 140 -16.71 3.48 21.70
N LYS A 141 -17.74 3.74 22.52
CA LYS A 141 -18.43 5.03 22.58
C LYS A 141 -17.49 6.15 23.03
N PHE A 142 -16.79 5.99 24.15
CA PHE A 142 -15.88 7.02 24.68
C PHE A 142 -14.68 7.27 23.76
N LYS A 143 -14.18 6.23 23.10
CA LYS A 143 -13.14 6.37 22.08
C LYS A 143 -13.61 7.21 20.89
N LYS A 144 -14.82 6.95 20.39
CA LYS A 144 -15.42 7.73 19.29
C LYS A 144 -15.63 9.19 19.69
N ASP A 145 -16.04 9.41 20.93
CA ASP A 145 -16.31 10.74 21.49
C ASP A 145 -15.04 11.49 21.92
N LYS A 146 -13.87 10.84 21.88
CA LYS A 146 -12.57 11.36 22.38
C LYS A 146 -12.60 11.72 23.87
N ASP A 147 -13.46 11.08 24.66
CA ASP A 147 -13.41 11.15 26.12
C ASP A 147 -12.35 10.15 26.63
N TRP A 148 -11.10 10.59 26.58
CA TRP A 148 -9.96 9.72 26.90
C TRP A 148 -9.91 9.29 28.36
N GLY A 149 -10.49 10.07 29.28
CA GLY A 149 -10.59 9.70 30.68
C GLY A 149 -11.54 8.52 30.88
N ALA A 150 -12.77 8.65 30.37
CA ALA A 150 -13.76 7.57 30.43
C ALA A 150 -13.32 6.33 29.64
N TYR A 151 -12.69 6.53 28.48
CA TYR A 151 -12.12 5.43 27.70
C TYR A 151 -11.03 4.66 28.47
N GLY A 152 -10.12 5.37 29.14
CA GLY A 152 -9.09 4.76 29.97
C GLY A 152 -9.67 3.91 31.10
N TRP A 153 -10.71 4.40 31.79
CA TRP A 153 -11.38 3.65 32.86
C TRP A 153 -12.13 2.42 32.34
N ALA A 154 -12.86 2.54 31.22
CA ALA A 154 -13.51 1.40 30.60
C ALA A 154 -12.51 0.28 30.21
N LEU A 155 -11.32 0.65 29.72
CA LEU A 155 -10.24 -0.31 29.46
C LEU A 155 -9.72 -0.98 30.74
N VAL A 156 -9.63 -0.24 31.85
CA VAL A 156 -9.28 -0.81 33.16
C VAL A 156 -10.34 -1.83 33.60
N ASP A 157 -11.62 -1.54 33.43
CA ASP A 157 -12.70 -2.45 33.80
C ASP A 157 -12.71 -3.73 32.95
N ILE A 158 -12.50 -3.61 31.63
CA ILE A 158 -12.29 -4.76 30.75
C ILE A 158 -11.08 -5.58 31.22
N GLY A 159 -9.98 -4.92 31.59
CA GLY A 159 -8.80 -5.57 32.12
C GLY A 159 -9.08 -6.33 33.43
N ASN A 160 -9.87 -5.74 34.34
CA ASN A 160 -10.27 -6.34 35.61
C ASN A 160 -11.09 -7.62 35.38
N VAL A 161 -12.05 -7.59 34.45
CA VAL A 161 -12.82 -8.78 34.05
C VAL A 161 -11.90 -9.91 33.61
N TYR A 162 -10.91 -9.63 32.75
CA TYR A 162 -9.95 -10.65 32.32
C TYR A 162 -9.02 -11.10 33.45
N PHE A 163 -8.66 -10.22 34.38
CA PHE A 163 -7.83 -10.56 35.53
C PHE A 163 -8.54 -11.56 36.44
N TYR A 164 -9.79 -11.27 36.82
CA TYR A 164 -10.61 -12.17 37.65
C TYR A 164 -10.98 -13.47 36.89
N GLY A 165 -11.07 -13.42 35.56
CA GLY A 165 -11.17 -14.59 34.68
C GLY A 165 -9.88 -15.38 34.50
N ASN A 166 -8.80 -15.06 35.24
CA ASN A 166 -7.47 -15.70 35.17
C ASN A 166 -6.79 -15.64 33.78
N LEU A 167 -7.19 -14.71 32.92
CA LEU A 167 -6.60 -14.44 31.61
C LEU A 167 -5.57 -13.31 31.71
N LEU A 168 -4.51 -13.55 32.48
CA LEU A 168 -3.57 -12.53 32.95
C LEU A 168 -2.90 -11.73 31.83
N ASP A 169 -2.55 -12.36 30.71
CA ASP A 169 -1.88 -11.65 29.61
C ASP A 169 -2.85 -10.75 28.83
N LYS A 170 -4.12 -11.14 28.69
CA LYS A 170 -5.16 -10.26 28.15
C LYS A 170 -5.40 -9.06 29.07
N ALA A 171 -5.56 -9.31 30.37
CA ALA A 171 -5.71 -8.26 31.37
C ALA A 171 -4.55 -7.25 31.30
N LYS A 172 -3.31 -7.76 31.24
CA LYS A 172 -2.10 -6.94 31.12
C LYS A 172 -2.16 -6.02 29.89
N ASN A 173 -2.56 -6.55 28.73
CA ASN A 173 -2.64 -5.76 27.50
C ASN A 173 -3.62 -4.59 27.64
N TYR A 174 -4.80 -4.82 28.23
CA TYR A 174 -5.76 -3.75 28.47
C TYR A 174 -5.24 -2.69 29.44
N TYR A 175 -4.56 -3.09 30.51
CA TYR A 175 -3.94 -2.13 31.45
C TYR A 175 -2.82 -1.31 30.80
N VAL A 176 -2.05 -1.88 29.87
CA VAL A 176 -1.02 -1.16 29.09
C VAL A 176 -1.69 -0.10 28.20
N ILE A 177 -2.73 -0.50 27.45
CA ILE A 177 -3.46 0.44 26.59
C ILE A 177 -4.08 1.56 27.43
N ALA A 178 -4.71 1.22 28.56
CA ALA A 178 -5.29 2.20 29.48
C ALA A 178 -4.24 3.19 30.00
N GLN A 179 -3.06 2.69 30.42
CA GLN A 179 -1.97 3.53 30.90
C GLN A 179 -1.47 4.49 29.81
N GLU A 180 -1.32 4.01 28.58
CA GLU A 180 -0.94 4.86 27.45
C GLU A 180 -1.99 5.94 27.18
N VAL A 181 -3.28 5.59 27.25
CA VAL A 181 -4.39 6.53 27.08
C VAL A 181 -4.32 7.63 28.13
N PHE A 182 -4.20 7.26 29.42
CA PHE A 182 -4.08 8.24 30.50
C PHE A 182 -2.85 9.13 30.29
N SER A 183 -1.70 8.54 30.00
CA SER A 183 -0.42 9.25 29.88
C SER A 183 -0.35 10.20 28.68
N LYS A 184 -0.98 9.85 27.54
CA LYS A 184 -0.94 10.65 26.32
C LYS A 184 -2.05 11.70 26.24
N HIS A 185 -3.20 11.44 26.85
CA HIS A 185 -4.42 12.18 26.55
C HIS A 185 -5.13 12.80 27.75
N THR A 186 -4.65 12.57 28.98
CA THR A 186 -5.26 13.12 30.19
C THR A 186 -4.26 13.93 31.02
N THR A 187 -4.75 14.79 31.91
CA THR A 187 -3.93 15.64 32.78
C THR A 187 -4.50 15.68 34.20
N GLY A 188 -3.72 16.18 35.15
CA GLY A 188 -4.13 16.37 36.55
C GLY A 188 -4.57 15.08 37.22
N LEU A 189 -5.70 15.15 37.94
CA LEU A 189 -6.26 14.04 38.73
C LEU A 189 -6.49 12.77 37.90
N THR A 190 -7.06 12.87 36.70
CA THR A 190 -7.36 11.70 35.84
C THR A 190 -6.09 10.99 35.39
N LEU A 191 -5.03 11.73 35.08
CA LEU A 191 -3.73 11.18 34.69
C LEU A 191 -3.11 10.37 35.84
N HIS A 192 -2.93 10.99 36.99
CA HIS A 192 -2.27 10.37 38.13
C HIS A 192 -3.10 9.22 38.71
N SER A 193 -4.42 9.37 38.74
CA SER A 193 -5.31 8.32 39.22
C SER A 193 -5.37 7.11 38.28
N GLY A 194 -5.48 7.33 36.98
CA GLY A 194 -5.48 6.26 35.98
C GLY A 194 -4.16 5.50 36.00
N ASN A 195 -3.03 6.21 35.96
CA ASN A 195 -1.70 5.58 36.01
C ASN A 195 -1.47 4.79 37.29
N SER A 196 -1.89 5.33 38.45
CA SER A 196 -1.80 4.62 39.72
C SER A 196 -2.58 3.30 39.70
N VAL A 197 -3.81 3.29 39.17
CA VAL A 197 -4.61 2.05 39.09
C VAL A 197 -3.98 1.05 38.12
N CYS A 198 -3.48 1.49 36.96
CA CYS A 198 -2.75 0.62 36.05
C CYS A 198 -1.53 -0.02 36.73
N TYR A 199 -0.72 0.76 37.45
CA TYR A 199 0.41 0.23 38.22
C TYR A 199 -0.04 -0.73 39.32
N GLN A 200 -1.11 -0.44 40.04
CA GLN A 200 -1.66 -1.36 41.04
C GLN A 200 -2.06 -2.69 40.40
N ASN A 201 -2.72 -2.66 39.25
CA ASN A 201 -3.15 -3.84 38.52
C ASN A 201 -1.95 -4.64 37.96
N PHE A 202 -0.89 -3.99 37.48
CA PHE A 202 0.36 -4.67 37.13
C PHE A 202 1.02 -5.34 38.36
N GLY A 203 0.96 -4.68 39.52
CA GLY A 203 1.42 -5.24 40.78
C GLY A 203 0.63 -6.49 41.18
N MET A 204 -0.69 -6.48 40.99
CA MET A 204 -1.55 -7.64 41.22
C MET A 204 -1.21 -8.80 40.29
N ILE A 205 -1.03 -8.55 38.98
CA ILE A 205 -0.57 -9.58 38.03
C ILE A 205 0.78 -10.16 38.45
N ALA A 206 1.74 -9.31 38.83
CA ALA A 206 3.05 -9.75 39.28
C ALA A 206 2.97 -10.60 40.57
N LYS A 207 2.10 -10.24 41.53
CA LYS A 207 1.83 -11.02 42.74
C LYS A 207 1.24 -12.39 42.39
N THR A 208 0.26 -12.46 41.47
CA THR A 208 -0.33 -13.73 41.01
C THR A 208 0.71 -14.62 40.32
N LYS A 209 1.64 -14.04 39.54
CA LYS A 209 2.79 -14.75 38.95
C LYS A 209 3.93 -15.02 39.95
N LYS A 210 3.71 -14.83 41.27
CA LYS A 210 4.67 -15.05 42.36
C LYS A 210 5.97 -14.23 42.25
N SER A 211 5.94 -13.08 41.58
CA SER A 211 7.08 -12.16 41.44
C SER A 211 6.99 -11.01 42.45
N SER A 212 7.37 -11.28 43.70
CA SER A 212 7.22 -10.32 44.82
C SER A 212 7.97 -9.01 44.60
N GLN A 213 9.19 -9.05 44.05
CA GLN A 213 9.99 -7.85 43.77
C GLN A 213 9.33 -6.96 42.71
N LEU A 214 8.79 -7.57 41.66
CA LEU A 214 8.12 -6.84 40.58
C LEU A 214 6.79 -6.24 41.06
N ALA A 215 6.04 -7.00 41.88
CA ALA A 215 4.82 -6.50 42.51
C ALA A 215 5.11 -5.27 43.40
N LEU A 216 6.16 -5.36 44.22
CA LEU A 216 6.61 -4.26 45.08
C LEU A 216 7.00 -3.01 44.27
N LYS A 217 7.73 -3.19 43.15
CA LYS A 217 8.08 -2.09 42.24
C LYS A 217 6.83 -1.38 41.73
N TYR A 218 5.83 -2.14 41.27
CA TYR A 218 4.60 -1.56 40.73
C TYR A 218 3.75 -0.86 41.79
N TYR A 219 3.60 -1.44 42.99
CA TYR A 219 2.86 -0.75 44.06
C TYR A 219 3.55 0.53 44.52
N ARG A 220 4.89 0.60 44.51
CA ARG A 220 5.63 1.85 44.77
C ARG A 220 5.41 2.89 43.68
N LEU A 221 5.41 2.50 42.41
CA LEU A 221 5.07 3.40 41.31
C LEU A 221 3.65 3.94 41.44
N SER A 222 2.69 3.07 41.77
CA SER A 222 1.31 3.46 42.04
C SER A 222 1.21 4.47 43.18
N LEU A 223 1.93 4.24 44.28
CA LEU A 223 1.97 5.15 45.42
C LEU A 223 2.56 6.52 45.03
N ASN A 224 3.64 6.55 44.25
CA ASN A 224 4.26 7.80 43.80
C ASN A 224 3.30 8.65 42.95
N GLU A 225 2.50 8.03 42.09
CA GLU A 225 1.46 8.75 41.34
C GLU A 225 0.40 9.36 42.26
N ARG A 226 0.04 8.68 43.37
CA ARG A 226 -0.93 9.22 44.35
C ARG A 226 -0.38 10.34 45.21
N ILE A 227 0.92 10.32 45.50
CA ILE A 227 1.58 11.40 46.23
C ILE A 227 1.53 12.70 45.43
N LYS A 228 1.72 12.63 44.09
CA LYS A 228 1.66 13.81 43.21
C LYS A 228 0.30 14.53 43.24
N ASP A 229 -0.75 13.79 43.58
CA ASP A 229 -2.15 14.23 43.55
C ASP A 229 -2.72 14.51 44.96
N ASN A 230 -1.90 14.47 46.02
CA ASN A 230 -2.32 14.64 47.42
C ASN A 230 -3.46 13.72 47.90
N GLN A 231 -3.76 12.64 47.17
CA GLN A 231 -4.83 11.68 47.47
C GLN A 231 -4.38 10.55 48.41
N ILE A 232 -3.29 10.73 49.17
CA ILE A 232 -2.67 9.65 49.96
C ILE A 232 -3.71 9.01 50.91
N ALA A 233 -4.55 9.83 51.55
CA ALA A 233 -5.64 9.41 52.44
C ALA A 233 -6.59 8.35 51.83
N ASN A 234 -6.78 8.38 50.51
CA ASN A 234 -7.73 7.50 49.81
C ASN A 234 -7.11 6.17 49.32
N TYR A 235 -5.81 5.96 49.49
CA TYR A 235 -5.08 4.81 48.96
C TYR A 235 -4.26 4.05 50.01
N SER A 236 -4.72 4.03 51.27
CA SER A 236 -4.14 3.22 52.35
C SER A 236 -3.96 1.74 51.96
N MET A 237 -4.85 1.22 51.11
CA MET A 237 -4.76 -0.13 50.55
C MET A 237 -3.40 -0.40 49.85
N LEU A 238 -2.78 0.59 49.21
CA LEU A 238 -1.44 0.42 48.61
C LEU A 238 -0.35 0.20 49.67
N TYR A 239 -0.42 0.92 50.79
CA TYR A 239 0.48 0.68 51.92
C TYR A 239 0.28 -0.72 52.48
N LEU A 240 -0.97 -1.17 52.60
CA LEU A 240 -1.29 -2.53 53.03
C LEU A 240 -0.71 -3.59 52.06
N MET A 241 -0.89 -3.41 50.75
CA MET A 241 -0.35 -4.33 49.73
C MET A 241 1.20 -4.40 49.78
N ILE A 242 1.86 -3.27 50.03
CA ILE A 242 3.33 -3.22 50.22
C ILE A 242 3.74 -3.90 51.53
N ALA A 243 3.01 -3.65 52.62
CA ALA A 243 3.26 -4.25 53.93
C ALA A 243 3.18 -5.77 53.88
N GLU A 244 2.14 -6.32 53.23
CA GLU A 244 1.98 -7.77 53.02
C GLU A 244 3.15 -8.39 52.24
N LEU A 245 3.65 -7.70 51.20
CA LEU A 245 4.80 -8.20 50.43
C LEU A 245 6.08 -8.23 51.27
N TYR A 246 6.31 -7.21 52.10
CA TYR A 246 7.44 -7.22 53.02
C TYR A 246 7.30 -8.29 54.11
N PHE A 247 6.10 -8.47 54.65
CA PHE A 247 5.81 -9.51 55.62
C PHE A 247 6.07 -10.91 55.04
N ASN A 248 5.57 -11.19 53.84
CA ASN A 248 5.79 -12.47 53.16
C ASN A 248 7.24 -12.71 52.73
N THR A 249 8.06 -11.66 52.63
CA THR A 249 9.51 -11.77 52.36
C THR A 249 10.35 -11.68 53.64
N ASN A 250 9.72 -11.79 54.81
CA ASN A 250 10.34 -11.77 56.14
C ASN A 250 11.08 -10.46 56.49
N ASN A 251 10.74 -9.35 55.85
CA ASN A 251 11.27 -8.02 56.14
C ASN A 251 10.36 -7.31 57.14
N LEU A 252 10.41 -7.72 58.40
CA LEU A 252 9.43 -7.36 59.43
C LEU A 252 9.39 -5.85 59.74
N ASP A 253 10.55 -5.17 59.83
CA ASP A 253 10.61 -3.74 60.13
C ASP A 253 9.93 -2.90 59.03
N SER A 254 10.19 -3.25 57.77
CA SER A 254 9.56 -2.59 56.62
C SER A 254 8.06 -2.89 56.61
N ALA A 255 7.66 -4.13 56.88
CA ALA A 255 6.25 -4.49 56.97
C ALA A 255 5.53 -3.65 58.04
N GLU A 256 6.08 -3.57 59.26
CA GLU A 256 5.52 -2.79 60.36
C GLU A 256 5.40 -1.30 60.00
N TYR A 257 6.45 -0.72 59.41
CA TYR A 257 6.43 0.67 58.95
C TYR A 257 5.25 0.94 58.02
N TYR A 258 5.01 0.08 57.03
CA TYR A 258 3.92 0.26 56.07
C TYR A 258 2.54 -0.02 56.67
N TYR A 259 2.39 -0.99 57.57
CA TYR A 259 1.14 -1.19 58.33
C TYR A 259 0.80 0.04 59.18
N LEU A 260 1.78 0.62 59.88
CA LEU A 260 1.58 1.83 60.67
C LEU A 260 1.22 3.02 59.80
N LYS A 261 1.86 3.19 58.64
CA LYS A 261 1.49 4.23 57.67
C LYS A 261 0.06 4.07 57.18
N CYS A 262 -0.37 2.84 56.89
CA CYS A 262 -1.75 2.52 56.53
C CYS A 262 -2.75 2.99 57.60
N VAL A 263 -2.52 2.59 58.86
CA VAL A 263 -3.38 2.97 60.00
C VAL A 263 -3.36 4.48 60.26
N GLN A 264 -2.19 5.12 60.24
CA GLN A 264 -2.08 6.57 60.45
C GLN A 264 -2.82 7.36 59.38
N ASN A 265 -2.77 6.89 58.14
CA ASN A 265 -3.41 7.55 57.02
C ASN A 265 -4.94 7.44 57.10
N ASP A 266 -5.48 6.25 57.38
CA ASP A 266 -6.92 6.09 57.56
C ASP A 266 -7.45 6.80 58.81
N LYS A 267 -6.66 6.90 59.88
CA LYS A 267 -7.01 7.70 61.07
C LYS A 267 -7.21 9.18 60.78
N LYS A 268 -6.51 9.74 59.78
CA LYS A 268 -6.71 11.14 59.35
C LYS A 268 -8.05 11.37 58.68
N VAL A 269 -8.71 10.31 58.22
CA VAL A 269 -10.05 10.37 57.61
C VAL A 269 -11.15 10.20 58.67
N GLY A 270 -10.85 9.53 59.79
CA GLY A 270 -11.78 9.30 60.90
C GLY A 270 -12.02 7.82 61.18
N GLU A 271 -13.06 7.49 61.96
CA GLU A 271 -13.47 6.10 62.27
C GLU A 271 -14.21 5.42 61.10
N SER A 272 -13.61 5.51 59.90
CA SER A 272 -14.15 4.96 58.66
C SER A 272 -14.03 3.43 58.57
N THR A 273 -14.73 2.83 57.61
CA THR A 273 -14.62 1.40 57.30
C THR A 273 -13.21 0.99 56.87
N ASN A 274 -12.45 1.88 56.21
CA ASN A 274 -11.05 1.62 55.82
C ASN A 274 -10.14 1.44 57.04
N LEU A 275 -10.38 2.22 58.11
CA LEU A 275 -9.63 2.11 59.35
C LEU A 275 -9.80 0.72 59.99
N VAL A 276 -10.98 0.10 59.86
CA VAL A 276 -11.21 -1.27 60.34
C VAL A 276 -10.25 -2.25 59.65
N PHE A 277 -10.18 -2.22 58.32
CA PHE A 277 -9.28 -3.09 57.55
C PHE A 277 -7.81 -2.88 57.93
N SER A 278 -7.38 -1.62 58.03
CA SER A 278 -6.01 -1.26 58.39
C SER A 278 -5.62 -1.72 59.80
N LEU A 279 -6.52 -1.54 60.77
CA LEU A 279 -6.30 -2.02 62.13
C LEU A 279 -6.27 -3.55 62.19
N MET A 280 -7.19 -4.23 61.49
CA MET A 280 -7.20 -5.69 61.44
C MET A 280 -5.90 -6.26 60.86
N ALA A 281 -5.42 -5.67 59.77
CA ALA A 281 -4.21 -6.12 59.12
C ALA A 281 -2.98 -5.90 60.01
N TYR A 282 -2.87 -4.73 60.65
CA TYR A 282 -1.78 -4.46 61.59
C TYR A 282 -1.86 -5.33 62.85
N GLY A 283 -3.05 -5.50 63.41
CA GLY A 283 -3.26 -6.36 64.57
C GLY A 283 -2.92 -7.82 64.27
N ASN A 284 -3.28 -8.33 63.09
CA ASN A 284 -2.88 -9.65 62.62
C ASN A 284 -1.35 -9.76 62.46
N PHE A 285 -0.69 -8.76 61.88
CA PHE A 285 0.77 -8.72 61.78
C PHE A 285 1.46 -8.80 63.15
N LEU A 286 0.96 -8.08 64.15
CA LEU A 286 1.50 -8.13 65.51
C LEU A 286 1.33 -9.52 66.15
N THR A 287 0.15 -10.13 65.99
CA THR A 287 -0.08 -11.50 66.44
C THR A 287 0.81 -12.50 65.69
N GLU A 288 1.06 -12.28 64.40
CA GLU A 288 1.93 -13.17 63.63
C GLU A 288 3.39 -13.11 64.07
N THR A 289 3.86 -11.92 64.44
CA THR A 289 5.23 -11.65 64.92
C THR A 289 5.43 -11.91 66.41
N GLY A 290 4.42 -12.44 67.13
CA GLY A 290 4.51 -12.86 68.53
C GLY A 290 4.06 -11.80 69.55
N ARG A 291 3.73 -10.58 69.12
CA ARG A 291 3.15 -9.50 69.94
C ARG A 291 1.65 -9.68 70.12
N ASN A 292 1.26 -10.86 70.59
CA ASN A 292 -0.13 -11.34 70.60
C ASN A 292 -1.10 -10.40 71.34
N LYS A 293 -0.74 -9.92 72.54
CA LYS A 293 -1.61 -9.05 73.35
C LYS A 293 -1.89 -7.73 72.62
N GLU A 294 -0.85 -7.09 72.10
CA GLU A 294 -0.98 -5.85 71.34
C GLU A 294 -1.80 -6.05 70.06
N GLY A 295 -1.56 -7.14 69.33
CA GLY A 295 -2.31 -7.49 68.12
C GLY A 295 -3.80 -7.69 68.39
N ILE A 296 -4.14 -8.43 69.44
CA ILE A 296 -5.52 -8.65 69.88
C ILE A 296 -6.19 -7.33 70.28
N ASP A 297 -5.52 -6.47 71.06
CA ASP A 297 -6.07 -5.18 71.47
C ASP A 297 -6.37 -4.27 70.27
N ILE A 298 -5.52 -4.29 69.25
CA ILE A 298 -5.75 -3.56 67.99
C ILE A 298 -6.94 -4.14 67.22
N ASN A 299 -7.03 -5.47 67.11
CA ASN A 299 -8.14 -6.13 66.44
C ASN A 299 -9.49 -5.86 67.15
N ILE A 300 -9.50 -5.79 68.50
CA ILE A 300 -10.68 -5.41 69.29
C ILE A 300 -11.10 -3.96 69.01
N LYS A 301 -10.14 -3.04 68.83
CA LYS A 301 -10.46 -1.66 68.40
C LYS A 301 -11.13 -1.66 67.03
N ALA A 302 -10.62 -2.45 66.08
CA ALA A 302 -11.24 -2.60 64.76
C ALA A 302 -12.69 -3.14 64.87
N TYR A 303 -12.91 -4.17 65.69
CA TYR A 303 -14.23 -4.72 65.96
C TYR A 303 -15.20 -3.72 66.58
N LYS A 304 -14.75 -2.89 67.54
CA LYS A 304 -15.59 -1.83 68.14
C LYS A 304 -16.05 -0.81 67.09
N ILE A 305 -15.15 -0.39 66.20
CA ILE A 305 -15.48 0.51 65.09
C ILE A 305 -16.46 -0.15 64.11
N ALA A 306 -16.22 -1.42 63.76
CA ALA A 306 -17.13 -2.18 62.90
C ALA A 306 -18.56 -2.29 63.50
N LYS A 307 -18.65 -2.55 64.81
CA LYS A 307 -19.92 -2.63 65.53
C LYS A 307 -20.63 -1.28 65.62
N LYS A 308 -19.89 -0.19 65.84
CA LYS A 308 -20.44 1.18 65.85
C LYS A 308 -21.04 1.58 64.49
N ASN A 309 -20.43 1.12 63.40
CA ASN A 309 -20.89 1.37 62.03
C ASN A 309 -22.03 0.42 61.58
N ASP A 310 -22.39 -0.58 62.37
CA ASP A 310 -23.44 -1.58 62.09
C ASP A 310 -23.32 -2.29 60.73
N VAL A 311 -22.08 -2.60 60.32
CA VAL A 311 -21.80 -3.30 59.06
C VAL A 311 -21.49 -4.76 59.36
N SER A 312 -22.47 -5.66 59.15
CA SER A 312 -22.33 -7.09 59.50
C SER A 312 -21.10 -7.75 58.87
N GLU A 313 -20.76 -7.41 57.63
CA GLU A 313 -19.55 -7.95 56.96
C GLU A 313 -18.26 -7.58 57.71
N LEU A 314 -18.10 -6.32 58.12
CA LEU A 314 -16.92 -5.87 58.86
C LEU A 314 -16.88 -6.47 60.27
N ILE A 315 -18.03 -6.62 60.92
CA ILE A 315 -18.13 -7.29 62.22
C ILE A 315 -17.67 -8.75 62.09
N ALA A 316 -18.11 -9.45 61.04
CA ALA A 316 -17.73 -10.83 60.77
C ALA A 316 -16.22 -10.98 60.54
N MET A 317 -15.64 -10.10 59.70
CA MET A 317 -14.22 -10.09 59.41
C MET A 317 -13.38 -9.79 60.67
N ALA A 318 -13.71 -8.74 61.42
CA ALA A 318 -12.96 -8.33 62.60
C ALA A 318 -13.00 -9.40 63.70
N SER A 319 -14.19 -9.96 63.98
CA SER A 319 -14.34 -11.05 64.94
C SER A 319 -13.61 -12.32 64.50
N ASN A 320 -13.58 -12.68 63.21
CA ASN A 320 -12.80 -13.81 62.73
C ASN A 320 -11.30 -13.66 63.03
N VAL A 321 -10.73 -12.47 62.78
CA VAL A 321 -9.30 -12.20 63.02
C VAL A 321 -8.98 -12.23 64.53
N ILE A 322 -9.88 -11.73 65.37
CA ILE A 322 -9.75 -11.86 66.83
C ILE A 322 -9.79 -13.34 67.25
N GLY A 323 -10.73 -14.12 66.71
CA GLY A 323 -10.86 -15.55 66.96
C GLY A 323 -9.59 -16.33 66.61
N LEU A 324 -9.02 -16.07 65.41
CA LEU A 324 -7.75 -16.64 64.97
C LEU A 324 -6.60 -16.24 65.91
N SER A 325 -6.57 -14.99 66.34
CA SER A 325 -5.53 -14.50 67.26
C SER A 325 -5.58 -15.21 68.62
N TYR A 326 -6.78 -15.37 69.20
CA TYR A 326 -6.95 -16.12 70.46
C TYR A 326 -6.62 -17.60 70.31
N LEU A 327 -6.99 -18.21 69.17
CA LEU A 327 -6.66 -19.60 68.87
C LEU A 327 -5.13 -19.82 68.87
N LYS A 328 -4.36 -18.88 68.30
CA LYS A 328 -2.89 -18.91 68.32
C LYS A 328 -2.33 -18.83 69.74
N THR A 329 -2.95 -18.03 70.60
CA THR A 329 -2.59 -17.95 72.04
C THR A 329 -3.12 -19.11 72.89
N LYS A 330 -3.75 -20.13 72.28
CA LYS A 330 -4.39 -21.28 72.95
C LYS A 330 -5.55 -20.91 73.90
N ASN A 331 -6.11 -19.70 73.79
CA ASN A 331 -7.30 -19.30 74.53
C ASN A 331 -8.56 -19.74 73.76
N LEU A 332 -8.94 -21.00 73.93
CA LEU A 332 -9.98 -21.64 73.14
C LEU A 332 -11.38 -21.05 73.38
N ASP A 333 -11.72 -20.66 74.61
CA ASP A 333 -13.04 -20.09 74.91
C ASP A 333 -13.23 -18.72 74.25
N SER A 334 -12.22 -17.86 74.32
CA SER A 334 -12.27 -16.54 73.65
C SER A 334 -12.26 -16.72 72.12
N ALA A 335 -11.45 -17.64 71.61
CA ALA A 335 -11.44 -17.95 70.18
C ALA A 335 -12.83 -18.38 69.69
N LEU A 336 -13.46 -19.30 70.42
CA LEU A 336 -14.78 -19.79 70.09
C LEU A 336 -15.85 -18.69 70.14
N TYR A 337 -15.84 -17.86 71.19
CA TYR A 337 -16.76 -16.73 71.32
C TYR A 337 -16.75 -15.82 70.09
N TYR A 338 -15.55 -15.42 69.64
CA TYR A 338 -15.42 -14.55 68.48
C TYR A 338 -15.71 -15.25 67.15
N PHE A 339 -15.42 -16.55 67.01
CA PHE A 339 -15.81 -17.31 65.81
C PHE A 339 -17.33 -17.43 65.66
N ILE A 340 -18.07 -17.65 66.76
CA ILE A 340 -19.54 -17.68 66.73
C ILE A 340 -20.07 -16.33 66.24
N ILE A 341 -19.63 -15.21 66.83
CA ILE A 341 -19.99 -13.86 66.36
C ILE A 341 -19.67 -13.69 64.87
N SER A 342 -18.51 -14.19 64.43
CA SER A 342 -18.12 -14.10 63.02
C SER A 342 -19.09 -14.85 62.12
N SER A 343 -19.42 -16.09 62.45
CA SER A 343 -20.31 -16.93 61.66
C SER A 343 -21.73 -16.35 61.56
N GLU A 344 -22.29 -15.84 62.65
CA GLU A 344 -23.63 -15.22 62.67
C GLU A 344 -23.69 -13.97 61.80
N ASN A 345 -22.68 -13.11 61.88
CA ASN A 345 -22.62 -11.89 61.08
C ASN A 345 -22.29 -12.19 59.61
N ALA A 346 -21.50 -13.24 59.34
CA ALA A 346 -21.23 -13.68 57.97
C ALA A 346 -22.49 -14.23 57.29
N LEU A 347 -23.32 -14.99 58.00
CA LEU A 347 -24.63 -15.44 57.51
C LEU A 347 -25.56 -14.24 57.22
N LYS A 348 -25.60 -13.23 58.12
CA LYS A 348 -26.37 -11.99 57.91
C LYS A 348 -25.92 -11.20 56.68
N SER A 349 -24.62 -11.20 56.39
CA SER A 349 -24.04 -10.48 55.24
C SER A 349 -24.40 -11.10 53.89
N LYS A 350 -24.94 -12.33 53.85
CA LYS A 350 -25.18 -13.12 52.63
C LYS A 350 -23.95 -13.39 51.76
N ASN A 351 -22.74 -13.10 52.25
CA ASN A 351 -21.50 -13.43 51.56
C ASN A 351 -21.15 -14.91 51.81
N LEU A 352 -21.56 -15.79 50.88
CA LEU A 352 -21.44 -17.25 51.01
C LEU A 352 -20.01 -17.73 51.26
N ALA A 353 -19.01 -17.11 50.62
CA ALA A 353 -17.61 -17.49 50.79
C ALA A 353 -17.08 -17.13 52.18
N MET A 354 -17.48 -15.98 52.70
CA MET A 354 -17.13 -15.57 54.06
C MET A 354 -17.87 -16.41 55.10
N ALA A 355 -19.16 -16.69 54.89
CA ALA A 355 -19.97 -17.53 55.77
C ALA A 355 -19.37 -18.94 55.88
N GLU A 356 -19.02 -19.57 54.75
CA GLU A 356 -18.32 -20.85 54.74
C GLU A 356 -17.03 -20.80 55.59
N ARG A 357 -16.16 -19.81 55.34
CA ARG A 357 -14.89 -19.70 56.05
C ARG A 357 -15.06 -19.49 57.56
N SER A 358 -15.97 -18.60 57.96
CA SER A 358 -16.25 -18.33 59.38
C SER A 358 -16.87 -19.56 60.06
N ILE A 359 -17.76 -20.28 59.39
CA ILE A 359 -18.37 -21.51 59.91
C ILE A 359 -17.33 -22.62 60.08
N ILE A 360 -16.45 -22.83 59.09
CA ILE A 360 -15.35 -23.81 59.18
C ILE A 360 -14.45 -23.50 60.38
N ASN A 361 -14.05 -22.24 60.56
CA ASN A 361 -13.25 -21.83 61.71
C ASN A 361 -13.97 -22.08 63.04
N THR A 362 -15.28 -21.83 63.09
CA THR A 362 -16.12 -22.07 64.26
C THR A 362 -16.18 -23.57 64.60
N ILE A 363 -16.45 -24.42 63.62
CA ILE A 363 -16.48 -25.88 63.79
C ILE A 363 -15.12 -26.38 64.32
N SER A 364 -14.02 -25.97 63.68
CA SER A 364 -12.68 -26.38 64.09
C SER A 364 -12.35 -25.95 65.52
N ALA A 365 -12.76 -24.75 65.93
CA ALA A 365 -12.59 -24.28 67.30
C ALA A 365 -13.47 -25.06 68.30
N MET A 366 -14.71 -25.39 67.94
CA MET A 366 -15.62 -26.20 68.78
C MET A 366 -15.09 -27.61 69.01
N GLU A 367 -14.54 -28.25 67.98
CA GLU A 367 -13.93 -29.57 68.09
C GLU A 367 -12.72 -29.55 69.03
N LYS A 368 -11.83 -28.56 68.87
CA LYS A 368 -10.66 -28.39 69.74
C LYS A 368 -11.04 -28.06 71.19
N ALA A 369 -12.16 -27.38 71.41
CA ALA A 369 -12.70 -27.07 72.73
C ALA A 369 -13.53 -28.21 73.34
N GLY A 370 -13.70 -29.34 72.66
CA GLY A 370 -14.49 -30.48 73.14
C GLY A 370 -16.02 -30.26 73.13
N LYS A 371 -16.51 -29.17 72.54
CA LYS A 371 -17.94 -28.78 72.51
C LYS A 371 -18.68 -29.39 71.31
N LYS A 372 -18.59 -30.73 71.16
CA LYS A 372 -19.13 -31.48 70.00
C LYS A 372 -20.64 -31.49 69.90
N SER A 373 -21.39 -31.19 70.96
CA SER A 373 -22.86 -31.20 70.94
C SER A 373 -23.47 -30.05 70.12
N GLN A 374 -22.73 -28.96 69.89
CA GLN A 374 -23.21 -27.76 69.20
C GLN A 374 -22.73 -27.67 67.73
N THR A 375 -21.81 -28.54 67.30
CA THR A 375 -21.31 -28.57 65.92
C THR A 375 -22.36 -28.95 64.85
N PRO A 376 -23.40 -29.77 65.11
CA PRO A 376 -24.37 -30.16 64.08
C PRO A 376 -25.12 -28.99 63.43
N TYR A 377 -25.41 -27.93 64.18
CA TYR A 377 -26.02 -26.70 63.63
C TYR A 377 -25.13 -26.07 62.55
N PHE A 378 -23.84 -25.88 62.85
CA PHE A 378 -22.88 -25.28 61.94
C PHE A 378 -22.58 -26.17 60.73
N TYR A 379 -22.53 -27.49 60.90
CA TYR A 379 -22.44 -28.42 59.77
C TYR A 379 -23.66 -28.32 58.85
N ASN A 380 -24.87 -28.23 59.39
CA ASN A 380 -26.09 -28.06 58.59
C ASN A 380 -26.09 -26.75 57.80
N GLU A 381 -25.66 -25.63 58.40
CA GLU A 381 -25.52 -24.36 57.69
C GLU A 381 -24.42 -24.41 56.62
N LEU A 382 -23.30 -25.09 56.90
CA LEU A 382 -22.23 -25.31 55.91
C LEU A 382 -22.74 -26.11 54.70
N VAL A 383 -23.49 -27.20 54.94
CA VAL A 383 -24.08 -28.01 53.87
C VAL A 383 -25.06 -27.19 53.01
N LYS A 384 -25.90 -26.34 53.61
CA LYS A 384 -26.78 -25.43 52.86
C LYS A 384 -25.97 -24.50 51.95
N ILE A 385 -24.89 -23.91 52.45
CA ILE A 385 -24.02 -23.01 51.68
C ILE A 385 -23.33 -23.78 50.54
N LEU A 386 -22.83 -25.00 50.80
CA LEU A 386 -22.18 -25.83 49.80
C LEU A 386 -23.16 -26.25 48.68
N ASN A 387 -24.38 -26.65 49.04
CA ASN A 387 -25.42 -26.98 48.06
C ASN A 387 -25.78 -25.76 47.19
N GLN A 388 -25.97 -24.58 47.78
CA GLN A 388 -26.21 -23.34 47.03
C GLN A 388 -25.05 -23.01 46.07
N LYS A 389 -23.81 -23.30 46.45
CA LYS A 389 -22.64 -23.12 45.57
C LYS A 389 -22.59 -24.14 44.45
N ILE A 390 -22.98 -25.39 44.71
CA ILE A 390 -23.05 -26.45 43.69
C ILE A 390 -24.10 -26.10 42.64
N ASP A 391 -25.32 -25.71 43.05
CA ASP A 391 -26.41 -25.31 42.14
C ASP A 391 -25.99 -24.11 41.25
N ASN A 392 -25.29 -23.14 41.85
CA ASN A 392 -24.74 -21.99 41.11
C ASN A 392 -23.63 -22.40 40.12
N ASN A 393 -22.79 -23.36 40.47
CA ASN A 393 -21.73 -23.87 39.59
C ASN A 393 -22.29 -24.72 38.44
N GLU A 394 -23.34 -25.50 38.67
CA GLU A 394 -24.01 -26.28 37.63
C GLU A 394 -24.72 -25.36 36.63
N SER A 395 -25.44 -24.36 37.14
CA SER A 395 -26.04 -23.29 36.32
C SER A 395 -24.99 -22.54 35.51
N ARG A 396 -23.82 -22.27 36.10
CA ARG A 396 -22.70 -21.63 35.42
C ARG A 396 -22.06 -22.53 34.37
N PHE A 397 -21.91 -23.82 34.62
CA PHE A 397 -21.37 -24.79 33.65
C PHE A 397 -22.29 -24.97 32.45
N GLN A 398 -23.61 -25.06 32.67
CA GLN A 398 -24.61 -25.09 31.60
C GLN A 398 -24.53 -23.82 30.74
N LEU A 399 -24.45 -22.66 31.38
CA LEU A 399 -24.27 -21.39 30.67
C LEU A 399 -22.93 -21.34 29.90
N GLU A 400 -21.83 -21.84 30.48
CA GLU A 400 -20.53 -21.94 29.81
C GLU A 400 -20.57 -22.88 28.59
N SER A 401 -21.32 -23.98 28.65
CA SER A 401 -21.53 -24.87 27.50
C SER A 401 -22.34 -24.20 26.39
N GLU A 402 -23.41 -23.50 26.73
CA GLU A 402 -24.24 -22.77 25.75
C GLU A 402 -23.47 -21.62 25.10
N ILE A 403 -22.65 -20.89 25.86
CA ILE A 403 -21.76 -19.85 25.34
C ILE A 403 -20.69 -20.44 24.41
N LYS A 404 -20.17 -21.62 24.74
CA LYS A 404 -19.18 -22.32 23.90
C LYS A 404 -19.79 -22.74 22.56
N GLU A 405 -21.02 -23.26 22.57
CA GLU A 405 -21.76 -23.59 21.34
C GLU A 405 -22.07 -22.35 20.50
N ARG A 406 -22.57 -21.27 21.09
CA ARG A 406 -22.83 -20.01 20.37
C ARG A 406 -21.55 -19.42 19.75
N LYS A 407 -20.40 -19.56 20.42
CA LYS A 407 -19.10 -19.12 19.86
C LYS A 407 -18.63 -19.98 18.69
N ILE A 408 -18.86 -21.30 18.75
CA ILE A 408 -18.58 -22.21 17.62
C ILE A 408 -19.46 -21.83 16.43
N GLU A 409 -20.75 -21.57 16.67
CA GLU A 409 -21.70 -21.16 15.62
C GLU A 409 -21.34 -19.81 14.99
N GLN A 410 -20.93 -18.82 15.80
CA GLN A 410 -20.42 -17.53 15.31
C GLN A 410 -19.12 -17.67 14.50
N SER A 411 -18.21 -18.54 14.96
CA SER A 411 -16.96 -18.84 14.25
C SER A 411 -17.24 -19.52 12.90
N ASP A 412 -18.21 -20.45 12.85
CA ASP A 412 -18.63 -21.12 11.62
C ASP A 412 -19.29 -20.15 10.65
N PHE A 413 -20.10 -19.22 11.14
CA PHE A 413 -20.69 -18.16 10.32
C PHE A 413 -19.60 -17.24 9.73
N ALA A 414 -18.61 -16.85 10.53
CA ALA A 414 -17.48 -16.05 10.07
C ALA A 414 -16.64 -16.80 9.01
N ASN A 415 -16.41 -18.10 9.20
CA ASN A 415 -15.71 -18.96 8.24
C ASN A 415 -16.48 -19.11 6.92
N LYS A 416 -17.82 -19.26 6.97
CA LYS A 416 -18.67 -19.26 5.76
C LYS A 416 -18.54 -17.94 5.00
N ARG A 417 -18.60 -16.80 5.72
CA ARG A 417 -18.44 -15.47 5.12
C ARG A 417 -17.05 -15.26 4.52
N TYR A 418 -16.01 -15.77 5.19
CA TYR A 418 -14.64 -15.73 4.68
C TYR A 418 -14.48 -16.55 3.39
N LYS A 419 -14.99 -17.79 3.35
CA LYS A 419 -15.02 -18.62 2.14
C LYS A 419 -15.77 -17.92 0.99
N GLN A 420 -16.90 -17.27 1.27
CA GLN A 420 -17.66 -16.51 0.28
C GLN A 420 -16.86 -15.32 -0.28
N ARG A 421 -16.11 -14.60 0.56
CA ARG A 421 -15.23 -13.51 0.11
C ARG A 421 -14.12 -14.00 -0.79
N ILE A 422 -13.48 -15.12 -0.44
CA ILE A 422 -12.47 -15.74 -1.31
C ILE A 422 -13.07 -16.11 -2.67
N LEU A 423 -14.24 -16.76 -2.69
CA LEU A 423 -14.93 -17.11 -3.94
C LEU A 423 -15.22 -15.87 -4.80
N ASN A 424 -15.73 -14.78 -4.20
CA ASN A 424 -16.00 -13.54 -4.93
C ASN A 424 -14.73 -12.90 -5.51
N ILE A 425 -13.63 -12.88 -4.74
CA ILE A 425 -12.34 -12.37 -5.21
C ILE A 425 -11.79 -13.24 -6.36
N SER A 426 -11.85 -14.57 -6.21
CA SER A 426 -11.43 -15.50 -7.26
C SER A 426 -12.22 -15.30 -8.56
N LEU A 427 -13.54 -15.05 -8.48
CA LEU A 427 -14.37 -14.75 -9.65
C LEU A 427 -13.92 -13.46 -10.36
N ILE A 428 -13.66 -12.39 -9.61
CA ILE A 428 -13.18 -11.12 -10.16
C ILE A 428 -11.83 -11.32 -10.86
N VAL A 429 -10.91 -12.06 -10.26
CA VAL A 429 -9.60 -12.36 -10.85
C VAL A 429 -9.76 -13.12 -12.17
N ILE A 430 -10.66 -14.11 -12.23
CA ILE A 430 -10.95 -14.85 -13.47
C ILE A 430 -11.50 -13.92 -14.56
N ILE A 431 -12.42 -13.01 -14.21
CA ILE A 431 -12.97 -12.02 -15.17
C ILE A 431 -11.87 -11.08 -15.69
N VAL A 432 -10.99 -10.61 -14.82
CA VAL A 432 -9.87 -9.75 -15.23
C VAL A 432 -8.91 -10.50 -16.15
N LEU A 433 -8.51 -11.72 -15.79
CA LEU A 433 -7.60 -12.54 -16.60
C LEU A 433 -8.21 -12.88 -17.96
N THR A 434 -9.49 -13.26 -18.02
CA THR A 434 -10.19 -13.53 -19.28
C THR A 434 -10.29 -12.29 -20.15
N SER A 435 -10.63 -11.13 -19.58
CA SER A 435 -10.64 -9.86 -20.32
C SER A 435 -9.26 -9.49 -20.89
N PHE A 436 -8.19 -9.72 -20.10
CA PHE A 436 -6.82 -9.47 -20.51
C PHE A 436 -6.39 -10.38 -21.67
N ILE A 437 -6.72 -11.68 -21.60
CA ILE A 437 -6.47 -12.64 -22.69
C ILE A 437 -7.21 -12.22 -23.97
N LEU A 438 -8.47 -11.78 -23.86
CA LEU A 438 -9.24 -11.31 -25.01
C LEU A 438 -8.62 -10.07 -25.66
N VAL A 439 -8.11 -9.12 -24.85
CA VAL A 439 -7.39 -7.93 -25.36
C VAL A 439 -6.12 -8.33 -26.08
N ILE A 440 -5.32 -9.23 -25.50
CA ILE A 440 -4.10 -9.75 -26.16
C ILE A 440 -4.46 -10.43 -27.49
N ALA A 441 -5.49 -11.28 -27.51
CA ALA A 441 -5.94 -11.95 -28.72
C ALA A 441 -6.43 -10.96 -29.79
N TYR A 442 -7.15 -9.91 -29.38
CA TYR A 442 -7.62 -8.84 -30.27
C TYR A 442 -6.45 -8.07 -30.89
N VAL A 443 -5.50 -7.60 -30.06
CA VAL A 443 -4.30 -6.87 -30.52
C VAL A 443 -3.43 -7.76 -31.41
N GLY A 444 -3.27 -9.04 -31.05
CA GLY A 444 -2.56 -10.03 -31.85
C GLY A 444 -3.17 -10.19 -33.23
N ARG A 445 -4.50 -10.37 -33.32
CA ARG A 445 -5.22 -10.44 -34.61
C ARG A 445 -5.06 -9.16 -35.43
N ALA A 446 -5.18 -7.99 -34.81
CA ALA A 446 -4.99 -6.72 -35.49
C ALA A 446 -3.58 -6.57 -36.07
N ARG A 447 -2.55 -6.97 -35.31
CA ARG A 447 -1.15 -6.96 -35.76
C ARG A 447 -0.92 -7.95 -36.90
N SER A 448 -1.44 -9.17 -36.80
CA SER A 448 -1.33 -10.18 -37.85
C SER A 448 -1.97 -9.74 -39.16
N ARG A 449 -3.12 -9.04 -39.11
CA ARG A 449 -3.74 -8.45 -40.32
C ARG A 449 -2.85 -7.40 -40.97
N LYS A 450 -2.26 -6.50 -40.18
CA LYS A 450 -1.32 -5.48 -40.71
C LYS A 450 -0.08 -6.12 -41.32
N ASN A 451 0.49 -7.13 -40.66
CA ASN A 451 1.65 -7.86 -41.17
C ASN A 451 1.32 -8.61 -42.46
N LEU A 452 0.15 -9.24 -42.55
CA LEU A 452 -0.29 -9.92 -43.77
C LEU A 452 -0.49 -8.94 -44.93
N ALA A 453 -1.07 -7.77 -44.67
CA ALA A 453 -1.22 -6.73 -45.69
C ALA A 453 0.14 -6.23 -46.19
N ARG A 454 1.09 -5.96 -45.30
CA ARG A 454 2.47 -5.60 -45.66
C ARG A 454 3.17 -6.69 -46.46
N LEU A 455 3.00 -7.95 -46.05
CA LEU A 455 3.61 -9.10 -46.75
C LEU A 455 3.04 -9.25 -48.16
N LYS A 456 1.74 -8.98 -48.37
CA LYS A 456 1.13 -8.97 -49.70
C LYS A 456 1.71 -7.88 -50.59
N ILE A 457 1.84 -6.65 -50.07
CA ILE A 457 2.44 -5.52 -50.81
C ILE A 457 3.89 -5.85 -51.18
N LEU A 458 4.71 -6.30 -50.23
CA LEU A 458 6.11 -6.64 -50.48
C LEU A 458 6.26 -7.76 -51.51
N ASN A 459 5.40 -8.80 -51.47
CA ASN A 459 5.40 -9.85 -52.49
C ASN A 459 5.00 -9.31 -53.86
N GLN A 460 4.08 -8.36 -53.93
CA GLN A 460 3.69 -7.73 -55.18
C GLN A 460 4.85 -6.91 -55.76
N ASP A 461 5.52 -6.11 -54.95
CA ASP A 461 6.70 -5.33 -55.35
C ASP A 461 7.83 -6.24 -55.83
N LEU A 462 8.11 -7.33 -55.11
CA LEU A 462 9.08 -8.34 -55.52
C LEU A 462 8.71 -8.98 -56.86
N ARG A 463 7.43 -9.31 -57.08
CA ARG A 463 6.98 -9.87 -58.37
C ARG A 463 7.15 -8.88 -59.51
N ILE A 464 6.84 -7.60 -59.29
CA ILE A 464 7.04 -6.55 -60.28
C ILE A 464 8.54 -6.44 -60.61
N ALA A 465 9.41 -6.36 -59.60
CA ALA A 465 10.86 -6.30 -59.80
C ALA A 465 11.40 -7.54 -60.53
N GLN A 466 10.96 -8.75 -60.16
CA GLN A 466 11.30 -9.98 -60.87
C GLN A 466 10.84 -9.95 -62.32
N HIS A 467 9.64 -9.45 -62.60
CA HIS A 467 9.13 -9.33 -63.96
C HIS A 467 9.96 -8.36 -64.80
N HIS A 468 10.37 -7.21 -64.24
CA HIS A 468 11.28 -6.27 -64.92
C HIS A 468 12.65 -6.89 -65.20
N LEU A 469 13.20 -7.63 -64.24
CA LEU A 469 14.48 -8.32 -64.40
C LEU A 469 14.41 -9.39 -65.49
N ASN A 470 13.37 -10.24 -65.45
CA ASN A 470 13.15 -11.28 -66.46
C ASN A 470 12.97 -10.68 -67.85
N ARG A 471 12.19 -9.60 -67.97
CA ARG A 471 12.04 -8.87 -69.24
C ARG A 471 13.38 -8.34 -69.75
N THR A 472 14.21 -7.80 -68.86
CA THR A 472 15.55 -7.32 -69.20
C THR A 472 16.43 -8.47 -69.71
N TYR A 473 16.45 -9.62 -69.02
CA TYR A 473 17.17 -10.80 -69.48
C TYR A 473 16.66 -11.33 -70.83
N SER A 474 15.35 -11.33 -71.06
CA SER A 474 14.78 -11.75 -72.34
C SER A 474 15.22 -10.84 -73.49
N ILE A 475 15.24 -9.52 -73.28
CA ILE A 475 15.75 -8.55 -74.28
C ILE A 475 17.23 -8.81 -74.56
N ILE A 476 18.06 -8.95 -73.52
CA ILE A 476 19.49 -9.25 -73.66
C ILE A 476 19.70 -10.54 -74.45
N ALA A 477 18.98 -11.61 -74.10
CA ALA A 477 19.11 -12.89 -74.77
C ALA A 477 18.71 -12.81 -76.26
N HIS A 478 17.65 -12.07 -76.58
CA HIS A 478 17.20 -11.86 -77.96
C HIS A 478 18.27 -11.13 -78.80
N ASP A 479 18.82 -10.03 -78.27
CA ASP A 479 19.75 -9.17 -79.00
C ASP A 479 21.15 -9.80 -79.14
N LEU A 480 21.51 -10.76 -78.27
CA LEU A 480 22.72 -11.57 -78.43
C LEU A 480 22.52 -12.76 -79.39
N LYS A 481 21.35 -13.41 -79.35
CA LYS A 481 21.08 -14.63 -80.14
C LYS A 481 21.12 -14.36 -81.64
N GLY A 482 20.60 -13.22 -82.09
CA GLY A 482 20.58 -12.83 -83.51
C GLY A 482 21.97 -12.80 -84.17
N PRO A 483 22.90 -11.95 -83.70
CA PRO A 483 24.23 -11.86 -84.31
C PRO A 483 25.07 -13.12 -84.08
N LEU A 484 24.98 -13.78 -82.92
CA LEU A 484 25.70 -15.05 -82.69
C LEU A 484 25.21 -16.17 -83.60
N GLY A 485 23.89 -16.31 -83.79
CA GLY A 485 23.33 -17.27 -84.74
C GLY A 485 23.76 -16.98 -86.19
N SER A 486 23.86 -15.70 -86.54
CA SER A 486 24.36 -15.27 -87.85
C SER A 486 25.83 -15.64 -88.05
N VAL A 487 26.69 -15.43 -87.04
CA VAL A 487 28.11 -15.85 -87.06
C VAL A 487 28.23 -17.36 -87.22
N ILE A 488 27.46 -18.13 -86.43
CA ILE A 488 27.48 -19.60 -86.48
C ILE A 488 27.11 -20.07 -87.90
N ASN A 489 26.04 -19.54 -88.49
CA ASN A 489 25.62 -19.92 -89.84
C ASN A 489 26.66 -19.54 -90.90
N MET A 490 27.27 -18.37 -90.80
CA MET A 490 28.33 -17.94 -91.74
C MET A 490 29.58 -18.82 -91.63
N LEU A 491 30.00 -19.19 -90.41
CA LEU A 491 31.11 -20.13 -90.20
C LEU A 491 30.77 -21.53 -90.75
N ASP A 492 29.56 -22.01 -90.52
CA ASP A 492 29.09 -23.30 -91.05
C ASP A 492 29.09 -23.32 -92.59
N LEU A 493 28.70 -22.22 -93.23
CA LEU A 493 28.78 -22.06 -94.68
C LEU A 493 30.22 -22.15 -95.16
N VAL A 494 31.15 -21.43 -94.52
CA VAL A 494 32.59 -21.48 -94.85
C VAL A 494 33.17 -22.88 -94.66
N LEU A 495 32.76 -23.62 -93.62
CA LEU A 495 33.28 -24.96 -93.32
C LEU A 495 32.74 -26.07 -94.25
N LYS A 496 31.50 -25.93 -94.76
CA LYS A 496 30.80 -26.99 -95.50
C LYS A 496 30.78 -26.82 -97.02
N SER A 497 31.15 -25.65 -97.54
CA SER A 497 31.01 -25.32 -98.95
C SER A 497 32.38 -25.22 -99.63
N ASP A 498 32.53 -25.78 -100.83
CA ASP A 498 33.71 -25.59 -101.70
C ASP A 498 33.70 -24.15 -102.25
N MET A 499 34.08 -23.18 -101.42
CA MET A 499 34.13 -21.77 -101.79
C MET A 499 35.51 -21.36 -102.29
N ASN A 500 35.54 -20.41 -103.23
CA ASN A 500 36.77 -19.73 -103.57
C ASN A 500 37.27 -18.88 -102.37
N LYS A 501 38.57 -18.58 -102.34
CA LYS A 501 39.20 -17.83 -101.24
C LYS A 501 38.58 -16.46 -101.01
N THR A 502 38.17 -15.77 -102.08
CA THR A 502 37.51 -14.45 -102.01
C THR A 502 36.16 -14.46 -101.29
N ASP A 503 35.32 -15.48 -101.53
CA ASP A 503 34.02 -15.62 -100.87
C ASP A 503 34.18 -16.07 -99.41
N SER A 504 35.14 -16.96 -99.14
CA SER A 504 35.50 -17.36 -97.77
C SER A 504 35.99 -16.16 -96.94
N ASP A 505 36.91 -15.36 -97.49
CA ASP A 505 37.41 -14.14 -96.84
C ASP A 505 36.28 -13.12 -96.59
N LYS A 506 35.31 -13.02 -97.50
CA LYS A 506 34.13 -12.16 -97.32
C LYS A 506 33.25 -12.61 -96.15
N TYR A 507 32.93 -13.90 -96.05
CA TYR A 507 32.14 -14.43 -94.93
C TYR A 507 32.89 -14.36 -93.59
N LEU A 508 34.19 -14.65 -93.57
CA LEU A 508 35.03 -14.50 -92.37
C LEU A 508 35.10 -13.05 -91.89
N ASN A 509 35.17 -12.08 -92.81
CA ASN A 509 35.10 -10.66 -92.47
C ASN A 509 33.72 -10.27 -91.91
N MET A 510 32.63 -10.84 -92.45
CA MET A 510 31.28 -10.64 -91.90
C MET A 510 31.13 -11.27 -90.51
N CYS A 511 31.69 -12.46 -90.27
CA CYS A 511 31.76 -13.09 -88.95
C CYS A 511 32.53 -12.21 -87.96
N ASN A 512 33.72 -11.74 -88.34
CA ASN A 512 34.55 -10.91 -87.49
C ASN A 512 33.83 -9.59 -87.13
N LYS A 513 33.17 -8.96 -88.11
CA LYS A 513 32.34 -7.77 -87.86
C LYS A 513 31.21 -8.06 -86.87
N SER A 514 30.43 -9.12 -87.10
CA SER A 514 29.30 -9.49 -86.23
C SER A 514 29.73 -9.90 -84.82
N LEU A 515 30.90 -10.54 -84.66
CA LEU A 515 31.49 -10.85 -83.35
C LEU A 515 31.93 -9.58 -82.61
N ASN A 516 32.59 -8.65 -83.29
CA ASN A 516 33.00 -7.37 -82.70
C ASN A 516 31.79 -6.52 -82.30
N ASP A 517 30.75 -6.49 -83.12
CA ASP A 517 29.49 -5.78 -82.81
C ASP A 517 28.81 -6.39 -81.57
N THR A 518 28.75 -7.73 -81.47
CA THR A 518 28.20 -8.46 -80.31
C THR A 518 29.03 -8.22 -79.04
N TYR A 519 30.36 -8.23 -79.17
CA TYR A 519 31.26 -7.97 -78.06
C TYR A 519 31.12 -6.53 -77.55
N SER A 520 30.99 -5.55 -78.45
CA SER A 520 30.70 -4.16 -78.09
C SER A 520 29.35 -4.02 -77.40
N LEU A 521 28.31 -4.73 -77.85
CA LEU A 521 27.02 -4.79 -77.17
C LEU A 521 27.16 -5.35 -75.74
N MET A 522 27.89 -6.44 -75.55
CA MET A 522 28.14 -7.02 -74.22
C MET A 522 28.88 -6.05 -73.29
N LEU A 523 29.92 -5.36 -73.79
CA LEU A 523 30.66 -4.38 -73.00
C LEU A 523 29.78 -3.16 -72.63
N ASN A 524 28.97 -2.66 -73.57
CA ASN A 524 28.03 -1.58 -73.31
C ASN A 524 26.97 -1.99 -72.28
N LEU A 525 26.46 -3.22 -72.36
CA LEU A 525 25.50 -3.78 -71.41
C LEU A 525 26.11 -3.96 -70.01
N LEU A 526 27.34 -4.47 -69.92
CA LEU A 526 28.05 -4.62 -68.65
C LEU A 526 28.29 -3.25 -67.99
N THR A 527 28.68 -2.26 -68.79
CA THR A 527 28.86 -0.88 -68.34
C THR A 527 27.53 -0.29 -67.86
N TRP A 528 26.45 -0.48 -68.61
CA TRP A 528 25.10 -0.06 -68.22
C TRP A 528 24.61 -0.73 -66.91
N SER A 529 24.86 -2.02 -66.74
CA SER A 529 24.53 -2.77 -65.52
C SER A 529 25.28 -2.22 -64.30
N ARG A 530 26.58 -1.91 -64.44
CA ARG A 530 27.38 -1.29 -63.38
C ARG A 530 26.88 0.11 -63.02
N LEU A 531 26.45 0.91 -64.01
CA LEU A 531 25.84 2.22 -63.78
C LEU A 531 24.57 2.09 -62.93
N LYS A 532 23.65 1.18 -63.28
CA LYS A 532 22.40 0.98 -62.52
C LYS A 532 22.63 0.42 -61.11
N GLY A 533 23.70 -0.35 -60.90
CA GLY A 533 24.10 -0.86 -59.59
C GLY A 533 24.87 0.15 -58.72
N GLY A 534 25.17 1.35 -59.21
CA GLY A 534 25.98 2.36 -58.49
C GLY A 534 27.47 2.01 -58.37
N ASN A 535 27.96 1.05 -59.17
CA ASN A 535 29.29 0.44 -59.04
C ASN A 535 30.30 0.92 -60.09
N ILE A 536 30.05 2.06 -60.75
CA ILE A 536 31.06 2.71 -61.60
C ILE A 536 31.88 3.66 -60.74
N GLN A 537 33.19 3.43 -60.68
CA GLN A 537 34.13 4.39 -60.09
C GLN A 537 34.35 5.52 -61.09
N PHE A 538 34.17 6.75 -60.61
CA PHE A 538 34.46 7.97 -61.35
C PHE A 538 35.83 8.47 -60.92
N GLU A 539 36.80 8.45 -61.84
CA GLU A 539 38.19 8.82 -61.57
C GLU A 539 38.61 10.01 -62.45
N PRO A 540 38.17 11.24 -62.12
CA PRO A 540 38.51 12.42 -62.92
C PRO A 540 39.98 12.78 -62.78
N LEU A 541 40.62 13.05 -63.91
CA LEU A 541 42.03 13.39 -64.02
C LEU A 541 42.19 14.58 -64.99
N ASN A 542 43.27 15.35 -64.85
CA ASN A 542 43.65 16.35 -65.84
C ASN A 542 44.32 15.63 -67.02
N PHE A 543 43.69 15.58 -68.19
CA PHE A 543 44.26 14.97 -69.39
C PHE A 543 43.99 15.79 -70.65
N ASP A 544 44.77 15.54 -71.70
CA ASP A 544 44.64 16.21 -73.00
C ASP A 544 43.55 15.56 -73.85
N ILE A 545 42.40 16.24 -74.00
CA ILE A 545 41.26 15.71 -74.76
C ILE A 545 41.57 15.59 -76.26
N SER A 546 42.47 16.42 -76.79
CA SER A 546 42.87 16.38 -78.20
C SER A 546 43.52 15.03 -78.55
N LYS A 547 44.25 14.41 -77.61
CA LYS A 547 44.80 13.05 -77.78
C LYS A 547 43.70 12.01 -77.86
N SER A 548 42.72 12.06 -76.95
CA SER A 548 41.59 11.12 -76.94
C SER A 548 40.73 11.21 -78.20
N ILE A 549 40.59 12.40 -78.78
CA ILE A 549 39.91 12.61 -80.07
C ILE A 549 40.75 12.04 -81.21
N ASN A 550 42.05 12.33 -81.27
CA ASN A 550 42.93 11.79 -82.30
C ASN A 550 43.01 10.26 -82.27
N ASP A 551 43.11 9.65 -81.08
CA ASP A 551 43.06 8.20 -80.91
C ASP A 551 41.75 7.61 -81.45
N SER A 552 40.64 8.31 -81.24
CA SER A 552 39.32 7.89 -81.73
C SER A 552 39.19 8.08 -83.24
N ILE A 553 39.74 9.16 -83.81
CA ILE A 553 39.79 9.37 -85.27
C ILE A 553 40.62 8.26 -85.94
N ASN A 554 41.80 7.95 -85.37
CA ASN A 554 42.67 6.89 -85.88
C ASN A 554 41.98 5.52 -85.84
N LEU A 555 41.23 5.23 -84.77
CA LEU A 555 40.45 3.99 -84.65
C LEU A 555 39.43 3.83 -85.80
N PHE A 556 38.84 4.92 -86.27
CA PHE A 556 37.84 4.91 -87.35
C PHE A 556 38.37 5.33 -88.73
N ALA A 557 39.70 5.42 -88.89
CA ALA A 557 40.33 5.84 -90.14
C ALA A 557 39.99 4.91 -91.32
N GLU A 558 39.91 3.60 -91.08
CA GLU A 558 39.52 2.64 -92.10
C GLU A 558 38.03 2.75 -92.46
N SER A 559 37.15 2.91 -91.47
CA SER A 559 35.70 3.04 -91.67
C SER A 559 35.34 4.31 -92.44
N THR A 560 35.98 5.45 -92.12
CA THR A 560 35.81 6.72 -92.84
C THR A 560 36.34 6.63 -94.27
N LYS A 561 37.50 5.99 -94.50
CA LYS A 561 38.05 5.74 -95.83
C LYS A 561 37.13 4.87 -96.69
N ASN A 562 36.58 3.78 -96.13
CA ASN A 562 35.67 2.87 -96.82
C ASN A 562 34.38 3.57 -97.29
N LYS A 563 33.91 4.57 -96.54
CA LYS A 563 32.72 5.38 -96.87
C LYS A 563 33.05 6.70 -97.57
N SER A 564 34.34 6.93 -97.89
CA SER A 564 34.84 8.15 -98.50
C SER A 564 34.40 9.43 -97.76
N ILE A 565 34.29 9.38 -96.43
CA ILE A 565 33.88 10.51 -95.60
C ILE A 565 35.08 11.44 -95.38
N ASN A 566 34.88 12.74 -95.60
CA ASN A 566 35.85 13.77 -95.27
C ASN A 566 35.74 14.13 -93.78
N LEU A 567 36.62 13.59 -92.94
CA LEU A 567 36.67 13.89 -91.51
C LEU A 567 37.68 15.02 -91.26
N LYS A 568 37.20 16.18 -90.78
CA LYS A 568 38.02 17.34 -90.44
C LYS A 568 38.05 17.55 -88.93
N PHE A 569 39.23 17.48 -88.34
CA PHE A 569 39.43 17.94 -86.97
C PHE A 569 40.03 19.35 -86.98
N LYS A 570 39.27 20.32 -86.47
CA LYS A 570 39.66 21.73 -86.42
C LYS A 570 40.14 22.08 -85.02
N TYR A 571 41.39 21.76 -84.71
CA TYR A 571 42.14 22.29 -83.58
C TYR A 571 43.61 21.89 -83.70
N ASP A 572 44.54 22.86 -83.62
CA ASP A 572 45.98 22.63 -83.73
C ASP A 572 46.65 23.03 -82.41
N GLY A 573 46.55 22.14 -81.41
CA GLY A 573 47.04 22.38 -80.05
C GLY A 573 46.65 21.26 -79.07
N SER A 574 46.99 21.47 -77.79
CA SER A 574 46.63 20.60 -76.66
C SER A 574 45.60 21.32 -75.78
N ILE A 575 44.50 20.65 -75.38
CA ILE A 575 43.51 21.19 -74.43
C ILE A 575 43.36 20.23 -73.27
N MET A 576 43.61 20.74 -72.06
CA MET A 576 43.46 19.98 -70.83
C MET A 576 42.02 20.11 -70.28
N VAL A 577 41.40 18.97 -69.97
CA VAL A 577 40.08 18.86 -69.34
C VAL A 577 40.19 18.14 -67.99
N PHE A 578 39.30 18.44 -67.04
CA PHE A 578 39.15 17.69 -65.79
C PHE A 578 37.96 16.74 -65.92
N ALA A 579 38.24 15.49 -66.29
CA ALA A 579 37.23 14.47 -66.56
C ALA A 579 37.86 13.06 -66.43
N ASP A 580 37.01 12.03 -66.36
CA ASP A 580 37.45 10.64 -66.48
C ASP A 580 37.81 10.36 -67.95
N GLU A 581 39.07 10.00 -68.18
CA GLU A 581 39.63 9.79 -69.53
C GLU A 581 38.92 8.64 -70.26
N ASN A 582 38.57 7.55 -69.56
CA ASN A 582 37.95 6.37 -70.16
C ASN A 582 36.47 6.65 -70.53
N MET A 583 35.74 7.35 -69.66
CA MET A 583 34.39 7.82 -69.96
C MET A 583 34.40 8.78 -71.15
N THR A 584 35.35 9.72 -71.18
CA THR A 584 35.49 10.70 -72.27
C THR A 584 35.84 10.04 -73.60
N LYS A 585 36.77 9.08 -73.62
CA LYS A 585 37.06 8.25 -74.80
C LYS A 585 35.81 7.51 -75.28
N THR A 586 34.99 7.01 -74.36
CA THR A 586 33.73 6.33 -74.70
C THR A 586 32.71 7.30 -75.31
N ILE A 587 32.57 8.51 -74.75
CA ILE A 587 31.73 9.58 -75.29
C ILE A 587 32.13 9.89 -76.74
N VAL A 588 33.41 10.21 -76.96
CA VAL A 588 33.95 10.61 -78.26
C VAL A 588 33.78 9.49 -79.28
N ARG A 589 34.13 8.25 -78.92
CA ARG A 589 34.00 7.09 -79.83
C ARG A 589 32.56 6.85 -80.24
N ASN A 590 31.60 6.92 -79.32
CA ASN A 590 30.19 6.70 -79.64
C ASN A 590 29.65 7.78 -80.58
N LEU A 591 30.01 9.05 -80.35
CA LEU A 591 29.54 10.14 -81.21
C LEU A 591 30.19 10.13 -82.59
N ILE A 592 31.50 9.88 -82.69
CA ILE A 592 32.18 9.74 -83.99
C ILE A 592 31.61 8.54 -84.76
N ASN A 593 31.40 7.40 -84.10
CA ASN A 593 30.81 6.23 -84.74
C ASN A 593 29.39 6.49 -85.23
N ASN A 594 28.56 7.20 -84.45
CA ASN A 594 27.24 7.64 -84.88
C ASN A 594 27.32 8.57 -86.10
N ALA A 595 28.22 9.56 -86.07
CA ALA A 595 28.42 10.47 -87.19
C ALA A 595 28.80 9.71 -88.48
N ILE A 596 29.74 8.76 -88.41
CA ILE A 596 30.14 7.91 -89.55
C ILE A 596 28.96 7.07 -90.05
N LYS A 597 28.21 6.47 -89.13
CA LYS A 597 27.09 5.59 -89.42
C LYS A 597 25.96 6.32 -90.17
N PHE A 598 25.63 7.55 -89.76
CA PHE A 598 24.50 8.29 -90.31
C PHE A 598 24.85 9.31 -91.40
N THR A 599 26.15 9.51 -91.69
CA THR A 599 26.63 10.27 -92.84
C THR A 599 26.58 9.44 -94.12
N ASN A 600 26.16 10.00 -95.26
CA ASN A 600 26.16 9.31 -96.55
C ASN A 600 27.58 9.14 -97.11
N LYS A 601 27.77 8.23 -98.10
CA LYS A 601 29.06 8.05 -98.78
C LYS A 601 29.50 9.37 -99.44
N GLY A 602 30.74 9.80 -99.21
CA GLY A 602 31.23 11.09 -99.71
C GLY A 602 30.87 12.32 -98.84
N GLY A 603 30.20 12.11 -97.70
CA GLY A 603 29.81 13.19 -96.79
C GLY A 603 30.98 13.78 -95.97
N GLU A 604 30.64 14.68 -95.04
CA GLU A 604 31.59 15.43 -94.23
C GLU A 604 31.24 15.32 -92.74
N ILE A 605 32.27 15.08 -91.92
CA ILE A 605 32.19 15.13 -90.47
C ILE A 605 33.22 16.16 -89.99
N SER A 606 32.79 17.10 -89.16
CA SER A 606 33.66 18.08 -88.55
C SER A 606 33.67 17.94 -87.02
N ILE A 607 34.86 17.93 -86.45
CA ILE A 607 35.09 17.91 -85.01
C ILE A 607 35.84 19.19 -84.66
N ALA A 608 35.34 19.94 -83.70
CA ALA A 608 35.95 21.18 -83.25
C ALA A 608 36.03 21.22 -81.72
N LEU A 609 37.09 21.84 -81.21
CA LEU A 609 37.28 22.11 -79.80
C LEU A 609 37.42 23.62 -79.60
N TYR A 610 36.67 24.14 -78.63
CA TYR A 610 36.75 25.54 -78.22
C TYR A 610 36.93 25.62 -76.71
N LYS A 611 37.73 26.59 -76.27
CA LYS A 611 37.79 26.99 -74.87
C LYS A 611 36.80 28.13 -74.67
N ASN A 612 35.80 27.92 -73.81
CA ASN A 612 34.71 28.86 -73.57
C ASN A 612 34.58 29.12 -72.06
N GLY A 613 35.29 30.13 -71.55
CA GLY A 613 35.33 30.44 -70.12
C GLY A 613 36.02 29.34 -69.30
N ASN A 614 35.27 28.74 -68.36
CA ASN A 614 35.72 27.65 -67.49
C ASN A 614 35.45 26.25 -68.06
N ASP A 615 34.83 26.17 -69.25
CA ASP A 615 34.48 24.90 -69.89
C ASP A 615 35.21 24.74 -71.23
N ILE A 616 35.43 23.48 -71.60
CA ILE A 616 35.87 23.06 -72.92
C ILE A 616 34.66 22.54 -73.68
N GLU A 617 34.41 23.14 -74.83
CA GLU A 617 33.30 22.81 -75.71
C GLU A 617 33.80 21.93 -76.87
N LEU A 618 33.35 20.68 -76.88
CA LEU A 618 33.55 19.70 -77.95
C LEU A 618 32.31 19.69 -78.85
N ILE A 619 32.51 20.02 -80.12
CA ILE A 619 31.46 20.02 -81.14
C ILE A 619 31.76 18.94 -82.17
N ILE A 620 30.81 18.02 -82.37
CA ILE A 620 30.88 16.98 -83.40
C ILE A 620 29.68 17.15 -84.32
N SER A 621 29.92 17.50 -85.59
CA SER A 621 28.89 17.82 -86.58
C SER A 621 29.05 16.94 -87.82
N ASP A 622 27.94 16.39 -88.30
CA ASP A 622 27.86 15.62 -89.54
C ASP A 622 26.82 16.21 -90.49
N ASN A 623 27.01 16.00 -91.80
CA ASN A 623 26.03 16.37 -92.84
C ASN A 623 25.16 15.17 -93.30
N GLY A 624 24.91 14.23 -92.38
CA GLY A 624 24.16 13.02 -92.64
C GLY A 624 22.66 13.21 -92.74
N ILE A 625 21.93 12.12 -92.54
CA ILE A 625 20.46 12.09 -92.70
C ILE A 625 19.69 12.87 -91.63
N GLY A 626 20.36 13.30 -90.55
CA GLY A 626 19.72 13.98 -89.41
C GLY A 626 18.55 13.20 -88.78
N MET A 627 17.81 13.87 -87.89
CA MET A 627 16.69 13.30 -87.13
C MET A 627 15.42 14.14 -87.33
N THR A 628 14.25 13.49 -87.24
CA THR A 628 12.96 14.18 -87.11
C THR A 628 12.77 14.70 -85.68
N GLU A 629 11.88 15.68 -85.50
CA GLU A 629 11.55 16.25 -84.19
C GLU A 629 11.09 15.16 -83.19
N ASN A 630 10.24 14.24 -83.63
CA ASN A 630 9.83 13.07 -82.84
C ASN A 630 11.01 12.15 -82.46
N GLN A 631 11.95 11.91 -83.38
CA GLN A 631 13.14 11.09 -83.08
C GLN A 631 14.09 11.78 -82.10
N LEU A 632 14.18 13.11 -82.18
CA LEU A 632 14.97 13.92 -81.26
C LEU A 632 14.37 13.89 -79.85
N GLU A 633 13.04 14.04 -79.72
CA GLU A 633 12.32 13.91 -78.45
C GLU A 633 12.47 12.51 -77.84
N GLU A 634 12.34 11.45 -78.65
CA GLU A 634 12.48 10.08 -78.17
C GLU A 634 13.90 9.74 -77.68
N ILE A 635 14.93 10.38 -78.25
CA ILE A 635 16.32 10.20 -77.81
C ILE A 635 16.63 10.98 -76.53
N LEU A 636 15.93 12.09 -76.28
CA LEU A 636 16.02 12.87 -75.05
C LEU A 636 15.20 12.26 -73.89
N ASP A 637 14.23 11.39 -74.21
CA ASP A 637 13.45 10.63 -73.23
C ASP A 637 14.31 9.49 -72.60
N ASN A 638 14.74 9.71 -71.35
CA ASN A 638 15.63 8.83 -70.60
C ASN A 638 15.10 7.40 -70.36
N GLU A 639 13.85 7.08 -70.69
CA GLU A 639 13.27 5.75 -70.45
C GLU A 639 13.33 4.80 -71.64
N LYS A 640 13.52 5.28 -72.87
CA LYS A 640 13.42 4.44 -74.09
C LYS A 640 14.78 4.08 -74.69
N PHE A 641 14.88 2.90 -75.32
CA PHE A 641 16.03 2.52 -76.15
C PHE A 641 15.63 2.71 -77.61
N VAL A 642 16.21 3.69 -78.28
CA VAL A 642 15.91 4.01 -79.68
C VAL A 642 17.07 3.53 -80.54
N SER A 643 16.78 2.67 -81.51
CA SER A 643 17.77 2.22 -82.51
C SER A 643 17.26 2.45 -83.92
N SER A 644 18.16 2.86 -84.80
CA SER A 644 17.91 3.05 -86.23
C SER A 644 19.08 2.48 -87.06
N TYR A 645 18.76 2.09 -88.30
CA TYR A 645 19.77 1.66 -89.26
C TYR A 645 20.53 2.86 -89.82
N GLY A 646 21.84 2.69 -89.98
CA GLY A 646 22.71 3.68 -90.62
C GLY A 646 22.51 3.74 -92.12
N THR A 647 23.18 4.70 -92.77
CA THR A 647 23.02 4.95 -94.22
C THR A 647 23.60 3.85 -95.10
N ASN A 648 24.36 2.90 -94.53
CA ASN A 648 24.84 1.70 -95.20
C ASN A 648 24.40 0.42 -94.45
N ASN A 649 23.18 0.45 -93.88
CA ASN A 649 22.56 -0.64 -93.12
C ASN A 649 23.33 -1.08 -91.87
N GLU A 650 24.14 -0.21 -91.28
CA GLU A 650 24.78 -0.49 -90.00
C GLU A 650 23.71 -0.56 -88.90
N SER A 651 23.65 -1.64 -88.12
CA SER A 651 22.74 -1.74 -86.98
C SER A 651 23.31 -1.01 -85.76
N GLY A 652 22.48 -0.68 -84.78
CA GLY A 652 22.92 0.00 -83.55
C GLY A 652 22.07 -0.50 -82.39
N THR A 653 22.65 -0.51 -81.19
CA THR A 653 22.02 -1.12 -80.01
C THR A 653 21.16 -0.14 -79.21
N GLY A 654 21.16 1.15 -79.57
CA GLY A 654 20.47 2.21 -78.83
C GLY A 654 21.07 2.54 -77.46
N LEU A 655 22.08 1.78 -77.00
CA LEU A 655 22.74 1.97 -75.70
C LEU A 655 23.82 3.06 -75.72
N GLY A 656 24.51 3.24 -76.86
CA GLY A 656 25.68 4.10 -76.98
C GLY A 656 25.41 5.56 -76.63
N LEU A 657 24.30 6.13 -77.13
CA LEU A 657 23.96 7.52 -76.86
C LEU A 657 23.50 7.75 -75.41
N LYS A 658 22.88 6.75 -74.77
CA LYS A 658 22.53 6.81 -73.36
C LYS A 658 23.76 6.82 -72.45
N LEU A 659 24.79 6.05 -72.82
CA LEU A 659 26.09 6.10 -72.14
C LEU A 659 26.76 7.47 -72.30
N VAL A 660 26.64 8.10 -73.48
CA VAL A 660 27.12 9.48 -73.70
C VAL A 660 26.46 10.44 -72.71
N TYR A 661 25.12 10.46 -72.60
CA TYR A 661 24.41 11.35 -71.67
C TYR A 661 24.81 11.12 -70.21
N GLU A 662 24.84 9.86 -69.76
CA GLU A 662 25.22 9.53 -68.37
C GLU A 662 26.68 9.87 -68.07
N PHE A 663 27.60 9.60 -69.00
CA PHE A 663 29.02 9.92 -68.80
C PHE A 663 29.30 11.41 -68.85
N VAL A 664 28.63 12.18 -69.72
CA VAL A 664 28.75 13.64 -69.70
C VAL A 664 28.28 14.18 -68.36
N ARG A 665 27.14 13.69 -67.85
CA ARG A 665 26.61 14.07 -66.54
C ARG A 665 27.54 13.69 -65.39
N LEU A 666 28.10 12.47 -65.38
CA LEU A 666 29.06 12.04 -64.36
C LEU A 666 30.34 12.87 -64.37
N ASN A 667 30.76 13.35 -65.55
CA ASN A 667 31.88 14.28 -65.70
C ASN A 667 31.52 15.75 -65.39
N ASN A 668 30.35 16.00 -64.78
CA ASN A 668 29.83 17.35 -64.51
C ASN A 668 29.76 18.24 -65.76
N GLY A 669 29.56 17.63 -66.93
CA GLY A 669 29.42 18.32 -68.20
C GLY A 669 27.96 18.52 -68.62
N GLU A 670 27.78 19.27 -69.71
CA GLU A 670 26.48 19.48 -70.37
C GLU A 670 26.54 18.91 -71.78
N ILE A 671 25.44 18.33 -72.27
CA ILE A 671 25.31 17.88 -73.66
C ILE A 671 24.01 18.41 -74.25
N SER A 672 24.08 18.94 -75.47
CA SER A 672 22.91 19.31 -76.28
C SER A 672 23.10 18.86 -77.72
N VAL A 673 22.00 18.75 -78.47
CA VAL A 673 22.00 18.26 -79.85
C VAL A 673 21.07 19.12 -80.70
N ASP A 674 21.54 19.49 -81.88
CA ASP A 674 20.74 20.10 -82.95
C ASP A 674 20.78 19.19 -84.17
N SER A 675 19.61 18.81 -84.68
CA SER A 675 19.50 17.90 -85.82
C SER A 675 18.28 18.22 -86.65
N ARG A 676 18.44 18.19 -87.97
CA ARG A 676 17.34 18.34 -88.92
C ARG A 676 17.41 17.25 -89.97
N LYS A 677 16.27 16.63 -90.24
CA LYS A 677 16.14 15.59 -91.27
C LYS A 677 16.72 16.07 -92.61
N ASN A 678 17.58 15.25 -93.19
CA ASN A 678 18.35 15.45 -94.42
C ASN A 678 19.34 16.63 -94.43
N VAL A 679 19.65 17.21 -93.27
CA VAL A 679 20.65 18.27 -93.13
C VAL A 679 21.89 17.76 -92.40
N GLY A 680 21.69 17.03 -91.29
CA GLY A 680 22.78 16.54 -90.44
C GLY A 680 22.47 16.64 -88.96
N THR A 681 23.45 16.29 -88.13
CA THR A 681 23.36 16.37 -86.67
C THR A 681 24.61 17.04 -86.10
N THR A 682 24.44 17.89 -85.08
CA THR A 682 25.53 18.49 -84.32
C THR A 682 25.32 18.25 -82.84
N PHE A 683 26.30 17.60 -82.21
CA PHE A 683 26.39 17.44 -80.76
C PHE A 683 27.32 18.49 -80.17
N TYR A 684 26.87 19.13 -79.10
CA TYR A 684 27.64 20.09 -78.31
C TYR A 684 27.84 19.49 -76.92
N ILE A 685 29.08 19.28 -76.52
CA ILE A 685 29.44 18.78 -75.19
C ILE A 685 30.32 19.81 -74.50
N LYS A 686 29.94 20.21 -73.28
CA LYS A 686 30.77 21.01 -72.39
C LYS A 686 31.37 20.11 -71.32
N LEU A 687 32.68 20.18 -71.14
CA LEU A 687 33.41 19.51 -70.06
C LEU A 687 34.17 20.54 -69.22
N PRO A 688 34.32 20.35 -67.90
CA PRO A 688 35.10 21.24 -67.07
C PRO A 688 36.55 21.38 -67.57
N GLN A 689 37.05 22.61 -67.67
CA GLN A 689 38.46 22.85 -67.97
C GLN A 689 39.34 22.28 -66.84
N ALA A 690 40.50 21.71 -67.19
CA ALA A 690 41.51 21.32 -66.21
C ALA A 690 41.86 22.51 -65.30
N GLN A 691 41.85 22.26 -64.00
CA GLN A 691 42.32 23.21 -62.97
C GLN A 691 43.84 23.25 -62.89
#